data_AF-A0A1D6KZP4-F1
#
_entry.id   AF-A0A1D6KZP4-F1
#
_cell.length_a   1.000
_cell.length_b   1.000
_cell.length_c   1.000
_cell.angle_alpha   90.00
_cell.angle_beta   90.00
_cell.angle_gamma   90.00
#
_symmetry.space_group_name_H-M   'P 1'
#
loop_
_entity.id
_entity.type
_entity.pdbx_description
1 polymer ?
#
loop_
_entity_poly.entity_id
_entity_poly.type
_entity_poly.pdbx_seq_one_letter_code
_entity_poly.pdbx_strand_id
1 'polypeptide(L)'
;MVVMEGNGGAGRITIGVCVMEKKAFSSPMEQILERLRAFGEFEIIIFGDKVILDDPIEIWPNCDCLIAFYSSGFPLQKVQAYAALRRPFLVNELEPQYLLHDRRKVYEHLEKYGIPVPSYALVNREYPDQELDYFIEQEDFVEVHGKRFLKPFVEKPVNGDDHRIMIYYPSSAGGGMKELFRKVGNRSSEFHPDVRRVRREGSYIYEEFMPTGGTDVKVYTVGPGYAHAEARKSPVVDGVVMRNPDGKEVRYPVLLTPTEKQMARDVCNAFRQMVCGFDLLRCDGRSYVCDVNGWSFVKNSYKYYDDAACILRKIFLDAKAPHLSSTIPPTLPWKSEPVQPTEGLTRQGSGIIGTFGQSEELRCVIVVIRHGDRTPKQKVKLKVTEEKLLNLMLKYNGGKPRVETKLKSAVQLQDLLDATRQLVPPTRSGRESDSDADDIEHIEKLRQVKAVLEEGGHFSGIYRKVQLKPLKWIKVPKRNGDGEEERPIEALMILKYGGVLTHAGRKQAEELGRFFRNNIYPGEGTGLLRLHSTYRHDLKIYSSDEGRVQMSAAAFAKGLLDLEGQLTPILVSLVSKDSSMLDGLEDASTEMDEAKARLHEIIISSEKAKNTEGPVEFPWMVDGAGLPANASQLLPKMAKLTKEVTSQVKLLAEGEDERLALTSTFSKYDQAKALGKTTIDVARIAAGLPCGSESFLLMFARWRKLERDLYNERKDRFDITQIPDVYDSCKYDLLHNAHLNLKGLEELFKVAQILADGVIPNEYGINPKQKLKIGSKDAYGNL
;
A
#
# COMPACT_ATOMS: atom_id res chain seq x y z
N MET A 1 22.06 -34.88 8.60
CA MET A 1 22.26 -36.17 7.92
C MET A 1 21.59 -37.25 8.76
N VAL A 2 20.31 -37.51 8.49
CA VAL A 2 19.65 -38.75 8.92
C VAL A 2 19.29 -39.44 7.63
N VAL A 3 20.05 -40.47 7.31
CA VAL A 3 19.82 -41.35 6.17
C VAL A 3 18.64 -42.22 6.57
N MET A 4 17.48 -42.01 5.95
CA MET A 4 16.41 -43.02 5.95
C MET A 4 16.69 -43.97 4.79
N GLU A 5 17.37 -45.07 5.09
CA GLU A 5 17.34 -46.27 4.27
C GLU A 5 16.01 -47.00 4.49
N GLY A 6 15.38 -47.43 3.39
CA GLY A 6 14.38 -48.50 3.40
C GLY A 6 12.96 -48.10 3.00
N ASN A 7 12.73 -47.86 1.71
CA ASN A 7 11.56 -48.47 1.06
C ASN A 7 11.88 -48.79 -0.41
N GLY A 8 12.18 -50.06 -0.68
CA GLY A 8 12.40 -50.54 -2.04
C GLY A 8 11.10 -50.59 -2.84
N GLY A 9 11.15 -50.17 -4.10
CA GLY A 9 10.27 -50.68 -5.15
C GLY A 9 9.11 -49.81 -5.65
N ALA A 10 9.03 -48.51 -5.32
CA ALA A 10 8.14 -47.59 -6.05
C ALA A 10 9.00 -46.68 -6.95
N GLY A 11 8.85 -46.81 -8.27
CA GLY A 11 9.54 -45.94 -9.24
C GLY A 11 9.17 -44.47 -9.02
N ARG A 12 10.09 -43.55 -9.32
CA ARG A 12 9.79 -42.10 -9.34
C ARG A 12 8.70 -41.82 -10.36
N ILE A 13 7.81 -40.87 -10.06
CA ILE A 13 6.75 -40.45 -10.99
C ILE A 13 7.42 -39.64 -12.11
N THR A 14 7.26 -40.07 -13.36
CA THR A 14 7.85 -39.37 -14.51
C THR A 14 6.93 -38.25 -15.00
N ILE A 15 7.44 -37.02 -15.02
CA ILE A 15 6.77 -35.84 -15.60
C ILE A 15 7.40 -35.55 -16.97
N GLY A 16 6.62 -35.72 -18.03
CA GLY A 16 6.97 -35.31 -19.38
C GLY A 16 6.67 -33.84 -19.61
N VAL A 17 7.66 -33.08 -20.07
CA VAL A 17 7.52 -31.67 -20.50
C VAL A 17 7.57 -31.65 -22.02
N CYS A 18 6.39 -31.66 -22.65
CA CYS A 18 6.19 -31.70 -24.10
C CYS A 18 5.70 -30.33 -24.58
N VAL A 19 6.65 -29.40 -24.71
CA VAL A 19 6.43 -28.01 -25.16
C VAL A 19 7.64 -27.57 -25.98
N MET A 20 7.47 -26.55 -26.81
CA MET A 20 8.60 -25.99 -27.58
C MET A 20 9.74 -25.55 -26.65
N GLU A 21 11.00 -25.73 -27.04
CA GLU A 21 12.18 -25.51 -26.21
C GLU A 21 12.24 -24.07 -25.65
N LYS A 22 11.85 -23.08 -26.46
CA LYS A 22 11.72 -21.68 -26.03
C LYS A 22 10.82 -21.50 -24.79
N LYS A 23 9.84 -22.39 -24.60
CA LYS A 23 8.94 -22.41 -23.43
C LYS A 23 9.49 -23.31 -22.32
N ALA A 24 10.06 -24.46 -22.66
CA ALA A 24 10.67 -25.38 -21.71
C ALA A 24 11.82 -24.72 -20.90
N PHE A 25 12.69 -23.98 -21.58
CA PHE A 25 13.83 -23.26 -20.99
C PHE A 25 13.52 -21.79 -20.67
N SER A 26 12.25 -21.45 -20.47
CA SER A 26 11.91 -20.13 -19.98
C SER A 26 12.18 -20.04 -18.48
N SER A 27 12.74 -18.93 -18.00
CA SER A 27 13.07 -18.74 -16.58
C SER A 27 11.94 -19.15 -15.60
N PRO A 28 10.66 -18.80 -15.81
CA PRO A 28 9.58 -19.29 -14.94
C PRO A 28 9.41 -20.82 -14.93
N MET A 29 9.56 -21.47 -16.09
CA MET A 29 9.45 -22.92 -16.20
C MET A 29 10.60 -23.61 -15.46
N GLU A 30 11.84 -23.19 -15.70
CA GLU A 30 13.02 -23.74 -15.04
C GLU A 30 12.91 -23.65 -13.52
N GLN A 31 12.52 -22.47 -13.00
CA GLN A 31 12.34 -22.25 -11.56
C GLN A 31 11.31 -23.21 -10.93
N ILE A 32 10.22 -23.54 -11.64
CA ILE A 32 9.19 -24.46 -11.15
C ILE A 32 9.67 -25.92 -11.28
N LEU A 33 10.28 -26.29 -12.39
CA LEU A 33 10.78 -27.66 -12.62
C LEU A 33 11.92 -28.02 -11.65
N GLU A 34 12.83 -27.08 -11.35
CA GLU A 34 13.89 -27.26 -10.35
C GLU A 34 13.32 -27.55 -8.95
N ARG A 35 12.26 -26.82 -8.56
CA ARG A 35 11.57 -27.05 -7.28
C ARG A 35 10.85 -28.39 -7.23
N LEU A 36 10.20 -28.78 -8.33
CA LEU A 36 9.59 -30.10 -8.45
C LEU A 36 10.64 -31.22 -8.33
N ARG A 37 11.80 -31.09 -8.98
CA ARG A 37 12.92 -32.05 -8.84
C ARG A 37 13.44 -32.10 -7.41
N ALA A 38 13.53 -30.98 -6.73
CA ALA A 38 14.10 -30.87 -5.38
C ALA A 38 13.28 -31.61 -4.30
N PHE A 39 12.01 -31.93 -4.54
CA PHE A 39 11.24 -32.79 -3.62
C PHE A 39 11.65 -34.27 -3.68
N GLY A 40 12.23 -34.73 -4.80
CA GLY A 40 12.82 -36.07 -4.94
C GLY A 40 11.88 -37.19 -5.40
N GLU A 41 10.56 -36.98 -5.45
CA GLU A 41 9.60 -37.99 -5.92
C GLU A 41 9.44 -38.03 -7.45
N PHE A 42 9.88 -36.97 -8.14
CA PHE A 42 9.67 -36.80 -9.58
C PHE A 42 10.93 -36.95 -10.41
N GLU A 43 10.80 -37.60 -11.56
CA GLU A 43 11.78 -37.57 -12.65
C GLU A 43 11.22 -36.71 -13.79
N ILE A 44 11.94 -35.66 -14.21
CA ILE A 44 11.44 -34.72 -15.21
C ILE A 44 12.17 -34.94 -16.54
N ILE A 45 11.42 -35.27 -17.59
CA ILE A 45 11.93 -35.49 -18.95
C ILE A 45 11.42 -34.38 -19.86
N ILE A 46 12.33 -33.61 -20.46
CA ILE A 46 12.00 -32.62 -21.49
C ILE A 46 12.14 -33.28 -22.86
N PHE A 47 11.09 -33.26 -23.69
CA PHE A 47 11.09 -34.00 -24.95
C PHE A 47 12.03 -33.35 -25.99
N GLY A 48 12.09 -32.01 -26.03
CA GLY A 48 12.90 -31.26 -26.99
C GLY A 48 12.23 -31.11 -28.36
N ASP A 49 12.65 -30.09 -29.13
CA ASP A 49 11.97 -29.71 -30.37
C ASP A 49 12.10 -30.80 -31.45
N LYS A 50 13.27 -31.44 -31.56
CA LYS A 50 13.50 -32.55 -32.49
C LYS A 50 12.51 -33.70 -32.29
N VAL A 51 12.31 -34.13 -31.04
CA VAL A 51 11.37 -35.23 -30.73
C VAL A 51 9.95 -34.80 -31.07
N ILE A 52 9.56 -33.59 -30.63
CA ILE A 52 8.20 -33.07 -30.80
C ILE A 52 7.85 -32.89 -32.30
N LEU A 53 8.76 -32.35 -33.09
CA LEU A 53 8.52 -32.02 -34.49
C LEU A 53 8.76 -33.22 -35.41
N ASP A 54 9.89 -33.90 -35.27
CA ASP A 54 10.40 -34.82 -36.29
C ASP A 54 10.09 -36.30 -35.97
N ASP A 55 10.26 -36.71 -34.71
CA ASP A 55 10.19 -38.13 -34.34
C ASP A 55 8.73 -38.65 -34.28
N PRO A 56 8.46 -39.91 -34.65
CA PRO A 56 7.14 -40.53 -34.49
C PRO A 56 6.75 -40.72 -33.01
N ILE A 57 5.47 -40.59 -32.69
CA ILE A 57 4.98 -40.56 -31.29
C ILE A 57 5.24 -41.86 -30.52
N GLU A 58 5.42 -42.97 -31.23
CA GLU A 58 5.68 -44.29 -30.68
C GLU A 58 7.05 -44.36 -30.01
N ILE A 59 8.02 -43.56 -30.44
CA ILE A 59 9.38 -43.53 -29.86
C ILE A 59 9.59 -42.38 -28.87
N TRP A 60 8.57 -41.56 -28.63
CA TRP A 60 8.65 -40.49 -27.65
C TRP A 60 8.81 -41.06 -26.23
N PRO A 61 9.44 -40.30 -25.31
CA PRO A 61 9.60 -40.74 -23.92
C PRO A 61 8.26 -41.08 -23.27
N ASN A 62 8.22 -42.14 -22.46
CA ASN A 62 7.05 -42.44 -21.62
C ASN A 62 7.03 -41.50 -20.41
N CYS A 63 5.82 -41.12 -19.96
CA CYS A 63 5.64 -40.35 -18.75
C CYS A 63 4.32 -40.71 -18.06
N ASP A 64 4.27 -40.54 -16.73
CA ASP A 64 3.04 -40.71 -15.95
C ASP A 64 2.17 -39.46 -16.06
N CYS A 65 2.80 -38.29 -15.98
CA CYS A 65 2.16 -36.99 -16.03
C CYS A 65 2.72 -36.18 -17.21
N LEU A 66 1.87 -35.43 -17.91
CA LEU A 66 2.26 -34.62 -19.06
C LEU A 66 1.93 -33.14 -18.82
N ILE A 67 2.96 -32.31 -18.95
CA ILE A 67 2.85 -30.87 -19.14
C ILE A 67 2.97 -30.60 -20.64
N ALA A 68 1.87 -30.19 -21.26
CA ALA A 68 1.82 -29.86 -22.68
C ALA A 68 0.86 -28.69 -22.91
N PHE A 69 1.30 -27.71 -23.70
CA PHE A 69 0.48 -26.57 -24.07
C PHE A 69 0.94 -25.95 -25.38
N TYR A 70 -0.02 -25.42 -26.14
CA TYR A 70 0.24 -24.79 -27.41
C TYR A 70 1.13 -23.55 -27.29
N SER A 71 2.03 -23.42 -28.26
CA SER A 71 2.67 -22.16 -28.61
C SER A 71 2.97 -22.17 -30.11
N SER A 72 3.35 -21.02 -30.68
CA SER A 72 3.68 -20.92 -32.11
C SER A 72 4.63 -22.03 -32.57
N GLY A 73 4.20 -22.83 -33.55
CA GLY A 73 4.96 -23.96 -34.10
C GLY A 73 4.71 -25.32 -33.41
N PHE A 74 3.91 -25.37 -32.34
CA PHE A 74 3.66 -26.59 -31.58
C PHE A 74 2.62 -27.52 -32.25
N PRO A 75 2.94 -28.81 -32.51
CA PRO A 75 2.06 -29.72 -33.23
C PRO A 75 1.00 -30.36 -32.31
N LEU A 76 0.00 -29.58 -31.89
CA LEU A 76 -1.01 -30.00 -30.90
C LEU A 76 -1.71 -31.33 -31.26
N GLN A 77 -2.04 -31.56 -32.54
CA GLN A 77 -2.66 -32.81 -33.00
C GLN A 77 -1.77 -34.04 -32.76
N LYS A 78 -0.46 -33.90 -33.00
CA LYS A 78 0.53 -34.97 -32.77
C LYS A 78 0.64 -35.31 -31.28
N VAL A 79 0.61 -34.27 -30.42
CA VAL A 79 0.64 -34.45 -28.96
C VAL A 79 -0.66 -35.06 -28.43
N GLN A 80 -1.82 -34.76 -29.03
CA GLN A 80 -3.07 -35.45 -28.72
C GLN A 80 -3.00 -36.94 -29.06
N ALA A 81 -2.43 -37.29 -30.22
CA ALA A 81 -2.23 -38.69 -30.59
C ALA A 81 -1.28 -39.40 -29.61
N TYR A 82 -0.19 -38.75 -29.18
CA TYR A 82 0.68 -39.26 -28.11
C TYR A 82 -0.09 -39.46 -26.79
N ALA A 83 -0.91 -38.48 -26.36
CA ALA A 83 -1.68 -38.58 -25.13
C ALA A 83 -2.73 -39.71 -25.20
N ALA A 84 -3.36 -39.93 -26.36
CA ALA A 84 -4.27 -41.04 -26.58
C ALA A 84 -3.55 -42.41 -26.52
N LEU A 85 -2.33 -42.48 -27.07
CA LEU A 85 -1.49 -43.68 -27.08
C LEU A 85 -0.97 -44.04 -25.68
N ARG A 86 -0.41 -43.06 -24.95
CA ARG A 86 0.32 -43.29 -23.68
C ARG A 86 -0.52 -43.05 -22.43
N ARG A 87 -1.66 -42.37 -22.56
CA ARG A 87 -2.60 -42.03 -21.47
C ARG A 87 -1.95 -41.45 -20.20
N PRO A 88 -1.06 -40.44 -20.31
CA PRO A 88 -0.54 -39.75 -19.14
C PRO A 88 -1.65 -38.92 -18.48
N PHE A 89 -1.47 -38.57 -17.20
CA PHE A 89 -2.30 -37.55 -16.56
C PHE A 89 -1.95 -36.18 -17.14
N LEU A 90 -2.96 -35.46 -17.66
CA LEU A 90 -2.79 -34.15 -18.27
C LEU A 90 -2.99 -33.05 -17.23
N VAL A 91 -2.00 -32.18 -17.03
CA VAL A 91 -2.18 -30.98 -16.18
C VAL A 91 -3.17 -30.01 -16.82
N ASN A 92 -3.03 -29.79 -18.12
CA ASN A 92 -3.96 -29.04 -18.91
C ASN A 92 -4.48 -29.95 -20.02
N GLU A 93 -5.80 -30.01 -20.18
CA GLU A 93 -6.40 -30.77 -21.28
C GLU A 93 -5.96 -30.19 -22.64
N LEU A 94 -5.74 -31.05 -23.62
CA LEU A 94 -5.18 -30.66 -24.92
C LEU A 94 -6.25 -30.13 -25.88
N GLU A 95 -7.44 -30.74 -25.90
CA GLU A 95 -8.52 -30.35 -26.83
C GLU A 95 -9.01 -28.91 -26.60
N PRO A 96 -9.27 -28.45 -25.35
CA PRO A 96 -9.77 -27.09 -25.13
C PRO A 96 -8.79 -25.99 -25.54
N GLN A 97 -7.52 -26.32 -25.80
CA GLN A 97 -6.53 -25.34 -26.25
C GLN A 97 -6.86 -24.80 -27.64
N TYR A 98 -7.57 -25.55 -28.49
CA TYR A 98 -8.07 -25.04 -29.77
C TYR A 98 -9.04 -23.86 -29.61
N LEU A 99 -9.79 -23.82 -28.50
CA LEU A 99 -10.73 -22.73 -28.22
C LEU A 99 -9.98 -21.40 -28.02
N LEU A 100 -8.78 -21.44 -27.46
CA LEU A 100 -8.00 -20.25 -27.09
C LEU A 100 -7.50 -19.44 -28.30
N HIS A 101 -7.50 -20.04 -29.49
CA HIS A 101 -7.08 -19.37 -30.74
C HIS A 101 -8.20 -18.57 -31.40
N ASP A 102 -9.45 -18.73 -30.96
CA ASP A 102 -10.60 -18.04 -31.52
C ASP A 102 -11.36 -17.30 -30.42
N ARG A 103 -11.21 -15.97 -30.37
CA ARG A 103 -11.83 -15.13 -29.33
C ARG A 103 -13.34 -15.29 -29.29
N ARG A 104 -13.98 -15.64 -30.41
CA ARG A 104 -15.43 -15.87 -30.48
C ARG A 104 -15.82 -17.08 -29.63
N LYS A 105 -15.06 -18.17 -29.80
CA LYS A 105 -15.24 -19.41 -29.02
C LYS A 105 -14.90 -19.19 -27.55
N VAL A 106 -13.87 -18.40 -27.25
CA VAL A 106 -13.55 -18.03 -25.85
C VAL A 106 -14.74 -17.34 -25.20
N TYR A 107 -15.34 -16.34 -25.86
CA TYR A 107 -16.44 -15.55 -25.29
C TYR A 107 -17.71 -16.39 -25.15
N GLU A 108 -18.07 -17.15 -26.19
CA GLU A 108 -19.19 -18.10 -26.16
C GLU A 108 -19.03 -19.11 -25.01
N HIS A 109 -17.82 -19.63 -24.81
CA HIS A 109 -17.54 -20.59 -23.74
C HIS A 109 -17.57 -19.94 -22.36
N LEU A 110 -17.12 -18.69 -22.20
CA LEU A 110 -17.26 -17.96 -20.94
C LEU A 110 -18.73 -17.73 -20.58
N GLU A 111 -19.55 -17.26 -21.54
CA GLU A 111 -20.98 -17.01 -21.34
C GLU A 111 -21.74 -18.30 -21.00
N LYS A 112 -21.42 -19.41 -21.67
CA LYS A 112 -22.01 -20.74 -21.39
C LYS A 112 -21.81 -21.19 -19.94
N TYR A 113 -20.71 -20.79 -19.30
CA TYR A 113 -20.40 -21.09 -17.91
C TYR A 113 -20.83 -19.98 -16.94
N GLY A 114 -21.56 -18.96 -17.41
CA GLY A 114 -22.04 -17.85 -16.58
C GLY A 114 -20.93 -16.89 -16.15
N ILE A 115 -19.77 -16.89 -16.82
CA ILE A 115 -18.65 -16.01 -16.50
C ILE A 115 -18.86 -14.67 -17.23
N PRO A 116 -18.95 -13.53 -16.52
CA PRO A 116 -19.22 -12.25 -17.15
C PRO A 116 -18.12 -11.81 -18.12
N VAL A 117 -18.51 -11.40 -19.32
CA VAL A 117 -17.66 -10.77 -20.34
C VAL A 117 -18.19 -9.37 -20.67
N PRO A 118 -17.38 -8.45 -21.23
CA PRO A 118 -17.89 -7.18 -21.75
C PRO A 118 -18.99 -7.41 -22.78
N SER A 119 -19.96 -6.50 -22.83
CA SER A 119 -21.00 -6.53 -23.86
C SER A 119 -20.34 -6.50 -25.24
N TYR A 120 -20.59 -7.50 -26.09
CA TYR A 120 -19.93 -7.62 -27.39
C TYR A 120 -20.88 -8.00 -28.54
N ALA A 121 -20.39 -7.89 -29.78
CA ALA A 121 -21.00 -8.41 -30.99
C ALA A 121 -19.93 -8.88 -31.98
N LEU A 122 -20.30 -9.84 -32.82
CA LEU A 122 -19.41 -10.47 -33.79
C LEU A 122 -19.70 -9.96 -35.19
N VAL A 123 -18.65 -9.61 -35.91
CA VAL A 123 -18.71 -9.24 -37.33
C VAL A 123 -17.82 -10.20 -38.10
N ASN A 124 -18.45 -11.13 -38.81
CA ASN A 124 -17.75 -12.15 -39.57
C ASN A 124 -17.79 -11.78 -41.06
N ARG A 125 -16.60 -11.68 -41.67
CA ARG A 125 -16.41 -11.43 -43.10
C ARG A 125 -15.73 -12.63 -43.75
N GLU A 126 -16.27 -13.06 -44.89
CA GLU A 126 -15.69 -14.13 -45.71
C GLU A 126 -14.54 -13.62 -46.57
N TYR A 127 -14.59 -12.35 -46.98
CA TYR A 127 -13.55 -11.67 -47.75
C TYR A 127 -13.40 -10.20 -47.30
N PRO A 128 -12.25 -9.56 -47.55
CA PRO A 128 -12.02 -8.15 -47.22
C PRO A 128 -13.10 -7.24 -47.81
N ASP A 129 -13.53 -6.24 -47.04
CA ASP A 129 -14.48 -5.21 -47.45
C ASP A 129 -15.88 -5.72 -47.83
N GLN A 130 -16.25 -6.95 -47.43
CA GLN A 130 -17.61 -7.48 -47.60
C GLN A 130 -18.63 -6.54 -46.92
N GLU A 131 -19.60 -6.03 -47.68
CA GLU A 131 -20.75 -5.32 -47.12
C GLU A 131 -21.68 -6.30 -46.39
N LEU A 132 -22.11 -5.91 -45.20
CA LEU A 132 -23.00 -6.71 -44.35
C LEU A 132 -24.22 -5.87 -44.01
N ASP A 133 -25.40 -6.38 -44.31
CA ASP A 133 -26.70 -5.75 -44.05
C ASP A 133 -26.93 -5.48 -42.55
N TYR A 134 -26.37 -6.34 -41.69
CA TYR A 134 -26.47 -6.23 -40.24
C TYR A 134 -25.39 -5.34 -39.59
N PHE A 135 -24.46 -4.76 -40.36
CA PHE A 135 -23.37 -3.93 -39.84
C PHE A 135 -23.45 -2.48 -40.31
N ILE A 136 -23.76 -1.57 -39.40
CA ILE A 136 -23.86 -0.14 -39.68
C ILE A 136 -22.72 0.58 -38.96
N GLU A 137 -21.99 1.43 -39.68
CA GLU A 137 -20.97 2.32 -39.11
C GLU A 137 -21.43 3.76 -39.28
N GLN A 138 -21.41 4.52 -38.19
CA GLN A 138 -21.63 5.96 -38.16
C GLN A 138 -20.45 6.67 -37.49
N GLU A 139 -20.49 8.00 -37.42
CA GLU A 139 -19.36 8.79 -36.91
C GLU A 139 -18.94 8.39 -35.49
N ASP A 140 -19.90 8.24 -34.58
CA ASP A 140 -19.66 7.99 -33.14
C ASP A 140 -20.18 6.64 -32.63
N PHE A 141 -20.59 5.74 -33.53
CA PHE A 141 -21.02 4.40 -33.14
C PHE A 141 -20.89 3.37 -34.26
N VAL A 142 -20.85 2.11 -33.86
CA VAL A 142 -21.15 0.97 -34.75
C VAL A 142 -22.39 0.26 -34.24
N GLU A 143 -23.14 -0.37 -35.14
CA GLU A 143 -24.33 -1.14 -34.82
C GLU A 143 -24.25 -2.49 -35.51
N VAL A 144 -24.37 -3.57 -34.73
CA VAL A 144 -24.22 -4.95 -35.20
C VAL A 144 -25.47 -5.72 -34.77
N HIS A 145 -26.25 -6.23 -35.72
CA HIS A 145 -27.53 -6.90 -35.45
C HIS A 145 -28.48 -6.05 -34.55
N GLY A 146 -28.54 -4.74 -34.78
CA GLY A 146 -29.34 -3.80 -33.98
C GLY A 146 -28.75 -3.44 -32.62
N LYS A 147 -27.62 -4.05 -32.21
CA LYS A 147 -26.90 -3.71 -30.98
C LYS A 147 -25.89 -2.59 -31.25
N ARG A 148 -26.13 -1.42 -30.66
CA ARG A 148 -25.30 -0.23 -30.85
C ARG A 148 -24.18 -0.13 -29.81
N PHE A 149 -22.96 0.13 -30.28
CA PHE A 149 -21.76 0.41 -29.48
C PHE A 149 -21.32 1.85 -29.73
N LEU A 150 -21.51 2.72 -28.73
CA LEU A 150 -21.06 4.10 -28.77
C LEU A 150 -19.54 4.16 -28.57
N LYS A 151 -18.87 5.12 -29.20
CA LYS A 151 -17.46 5.39 -28.88
C LYS A 151 -17.35 5.99 -27.46
N PRO A 152 -16.38 5.55 -26.62
CA PRO A 152 -15.36 4.59 -26.98
C PRO A 152 -15.84 3.13 -26.99
N PHE A 153 -15.39 2.37 -27.99
CA PHE A 153 -15.57 0.92 -28.08
C PHE A 153 -14.25 0.25 -28.51
N VAL A 154 -14.13 -1.05 -28.24
CA VAL A 154 -12.95 -1.86 -28.57
C VAL A 154 -13.25 -2.77 -29.75
N GLU A 155 -12.31 -2.92 -30.66
CA GLU A 155 -12.36 -3.85 -31.78
C GLU A 155 -11.19 -4.84 -31.69
N LYS A 156 -11.49 -6.13 -31.53
CA LYS A 156 -10.51 -7.21 -31.41
C LYS A 156 -10.55 -8.12 -32.64
N PRO A 157 -9.41 -8.51 -33.24
CA PRO A 157 -9.39 -9.57 -34.24
C PRO A 157 -9.95 -10.86 -33.67
N VAL A 158 -10.70 -11.63 -34.46
CA VAL A 158 -11.23 -12.94 -34.01
C VAL A 158 -10.11 -13.94 -33.70
N ASN A 159 -8.95 -13.81 -34.34
CA ASN A 159 -7.75 -14.59 -34.05
C ASN A 159 -7.17 -14.17 -32.67
N GLY A 160 -7.11 -15.11 -31.73
CA GLY A 160 -6.57 -14.90 -30.39
C GLY A 160 -5.08 -14.55 -30.36
N ASP A 161 -4.31 -14.97 -31.38
CA ASP A 161 -2.88 -14.68 -31.50
C ASP A 161 -2.59 -13.33 -32.17
N ASP A 162 -3.58 -12.68 -32.80
CA ASP A 162 -3.46 -11.30 -33.26
C ASP A 162 -3.76 -10.35 -32.10
N HIS A 163 -2.73 -9.61 -31.69
CA HIS A 163 -2.78 -8.67 -30.57
C HIS A 163 -3.02 -7.22 -31.02
N ARG A 164 -3.33 -6.96 -32.29
CA ARG A 164 -3.67 -5.62 -32.82
C ARG A 164 -5.12 -5.27 -32.49
N ILE A 165 -5.31 -4.77 -31.28
CA ILE A 165 -6.62 -4.39 -30.73
C ILE A 165 -6.81 -2.89 -30.91
N MET A 166 -7.94 -2.46 -31.45
CA MET A 166 -8.21 -1.04 -31.70
C MET A 166 -9.21 -0.50 -30.69
N ILE A 167 -9.05 0.76 -30.30
CA ILE A 167 -10.00 1.49 -29.46
C ILE A 167 -10.33 2.80 -30.17
N TYR A 168 -11.60 2.98 -30.52
CA TYR A 168 -12.06 4.15 -31.26
C TYR A 168 -12.63 5.18 -30.29
N TYR A 169 -12.22 6.44 -30.37
CA TYR A 169 -12.67 7.50 -29.45
C TYR A 169 -13.75 8.37 -30.08
N PRO A 170 -14.69 8.91 -29.27
CA PRO A 170 -15.78 9.73 -29.79
C PRO A 170 -15.27 11.08 -30.28
N SER A 171 -15.97 11.69 -31.24
CA SER A 171 -15.68 13.03 -31.75
C SER A 171 -15.66 14.08 -30.63
N SER A 172 -16.49 13.91 -29.59
CA SER A 172 -16.49 14.77 -28.38
C SER A 172 -15.19 14.74 -27.58
N ALA A 173 -14.40 13.68 -27.68
CA ALA A 173 -13.08 13.53 -27.05
C ALA A 173 -11.91 13.80 -28.02
N GLY A 174 -12.20 14.38 -29.21
CA GLY A 174 -11.22 14.66 -30.25
C GLY A 174 -11.12 13.59 -31.35
N GLY A 175 -11.90 12.51 -31.25
CA GLY A 175 -11.89 11.40 -32.20
C GLY A 175 -10.59 10.61 -32.20
N GLY A 176 -10.34 9.89 -33.30
CA GLY A 176 -9.14 9.08 -33.48
C GLY A 176 -9.27 7.66 -32.94
N MET A 177 -8.17 6.92 -33.04
CA MET A 177 -8.10 5.50 -32.69
C MET A 177 -6.79 5.21 -31.97
N LYS A 178 -6.83 4.31 -30.98
CA LYS A 178 -5.64 3.77 -30.32
C LYS A 178 -5.44 2.31 -30.69
N GLU A 179 -4.29 2.00 -31.27
CA GLU A 179 -3.87 0.65 -31.61
C GLU A 179 -3.05 0.10 -30.44
N LEU A 180 -3.49 -1.00 -29.86
CA LEU A 180 -2.74 -1.81 -28.90
C LEU A 180 -2.00 -2.89 -29.68
N PHE A 181 -0.77 -3.18 -29.27
CA PHE A 181 0.04 -4.20 -29.92
C PHE A 181 0.95 -4.92 -28.91
N ARG A 182 1.47 -6.07 -29.33
CA ARG A 182 2.46 -6.81 -28.54
C ARG A 182 3.67 -5.91 -28.28
N LYS A 183 4.04 -5.77 -27.01
CA LYS A 183 5.07 -4.83 -26.55
C LYS A 183 6.34 -4.86 -27.40
N VAL A 184 6.73 -3.69 -27.90
CA VAL A 184 7.99 -3.43 -28.59
C VAL A 184 8.75 -2.36 -27.80
N GLY A 185 9.87 -2.72 -27.19
CA GLY A 185 10.62 -1.83 -26.30
C GLY A 185 9.80 -1.33 -25.11
N ASN A 186 9.54 -0.02 -25.06
CA ASN A 186 8.78 0.64 -23.99
C ASN A 186 7.34 1.00 -24.40
N ARG A 187 6.88 0.51 -25.56
CA ARG A 187 5.56 0.82 -26.11
C ARG A 187 4.67 -0.41 -26.12
N SER A 188 3.40 -0.19 -25.85
CA SER A 188 2.31 -1.18 -25.82
C SER A 188 1.05 -0.72 -26.57
N SER A 189 1.00 0.54 -26.94
CA SER A 189 -0.03 1.09 -27.83
C SER A 189 0.47 2.37 -28.51
N GLU A 190 -0.27 2.82 -29.51
CA GLU A 190 -0.06 4.08 -30.22
C GLU A 190 -1.40 4.74 -30.56
N PHE A 191 -1.44 6.08 -30.57
CA PHE A 191 -2.65 6.84 -30.86
C PHE A 191 -2.54 7.48 -32.24
N HIS A 192 -3.58 7.29 -33.05
CA HIS A 192 -3.70 7.75 -34.42
C HIS A 192 -4.89 8.72 -34.51
N PRO A 193 -4.66 10.05 -34.51
CA PRO A 193 -5.73 11.05 -34.47
C PRO A 193 -6.59 11.07 -35.73
N ASP A 194 -6.01 10.70 -36.87
CA ASP A 194 -6.66 10.78 -38.19
C ASP A 194 -7.50 9.53 -38.54
N VAL A 195 -7.33 8.44 -37.79
CA VAL A 195 -8.03 7.18 -38.04
C VAL A 195 -9.32 7.14 -37.24
N ARG A 196 -10.46 7.20 -37.92
CA ARG A 196 -11.80 7.25 -37.28
C ARG A 196 -12.74 6.12 -37.70
N ARG A 197 -12.39 5.40 -38.77
CA ARG A 197 -13.16 4.32 -39.37
C ARG A 197 -12.65 2.96 -38.89
N VAL A 198 -13.57 2.02 -38.74
CA VAL A 198 -13.25 0.65 -38.30
C VAL A 198 -12.58 -0.17 -39.42
N ARG A 199 -11.89 -1.24 -39.02
CA ARG A 199 -11.26 -2.16 -39.99
C ARG A 199 -12.31 -2.95 -40.77
N ARG A 200 -11.98 -3.32 -42.01
CA ARG A 200 -12.90 -3.98 -42.96
C ARG A 200 -12.29 -5.21 -43.64
N GLU A 201 -11.00 -5.42 -43.48
CA GLU A 201 -10.21 -6.47 -44.11
C GLU A 201 -10.39 -7.86 -43.49
N GLY A 202 -11.10 -7.97 -42.36
CA GLY A 202 -11.22 -9.21 -41.62
C GLY A 202 -12.45 -9.28 -40.72
N SER A 203 -12.46 -10.30 -39.87
CA SER A 203 -13.51 -10.53 -38.87
C SER A 203 -13.08 -9.99 -37.51
N TYR A 204 -14.01 -9.35 -36.81
CA TYR A 204 -13.73 -8.65 -35.55
C TYR A 204 -14.83 -8.87 -34.50
N ILE A 205 -14.42 -8.75 -33.25
CA ILE A 205 -15.30 -8.59 -32.09
C ILE A 205 -15.36 -7.10 -31.77
N TYR A 206 -16.55 -6.53 -31.75
CA TYR A 206 -16.80 -5.19 -31.21
C TYR A 206 -17.33 -5.33 -29.80
N GLU A 207 -16.69 -4.69 -28.83
CA GLU A 207 -17.11 -4.73 -27.43
C GLU A 207 -17.14 -3.34 -26.80
N GLU A 208 -17.96 -3.22 -25.77
CA GLU A 208 -18.04 -2.02 -24.95
C GLU A 208 -16.69 -1.73 -24.28
N PHE A 209 -16.29 -0.46 -24.30
CA PHE A 209 -15.09 -0.03 -23.61
C PHE A 209 -15.34 0.09 -22.10
N MET A 210 -14.60 -0.69 -21.30
CA MET A 210 -14.74 -0.69 -19.85
C MET A 210 -13.75 0.30 -19.18
N PRO A 211 -14.21 1.36 -18.49
CA PRO A 211 -13.32 2.31 -17.82
C PRO A 211 -12.72 1.75 -16.52
N THR A 212 -11.58 1.06 -16.61
CA THR A 212 -10.92 0.36 -15.47
C THR A 212 -10.03 1.23 -14.58
N GLY A 213 -10.09 2.56 -14.70
CA GLY A 213 -9.20 3.46 -13.96
C GLY A 213 -7.72 3.36 -14.35
N GLY A 214 -7.41 2.76 -15.51
CA GLY A 214 -6.07 2.73 -16.10
C GLY A 214 -5.21 1.53 -15.71
N THR A 215 -5.78 0.48 -15.14
CA THR A 215 -5.06 -0.76 -14.83
C THR A 215 -5.79 -2.01 -15.32
N ASP A 216 -5.04 -2.99 -15.82
CA ASP A 216 -5.56 -4.30 -16.19
C ASP A 216 -5.14 -5.32 -15.12
N VAL A 217 -6.10 -6.13 -14.64
CA VAL A 217 -5.81 -7.19 -13.67
C VAL A 217 -5.51 -8.48 -14.44
N LYS A 218 -4.35 -9.08 -14.17
CA LYS A 218 -3.93 -10.36 -14.74
C LYS A 218 -4.00 -11.43 -13.68
N VAL A 219 -4.72 -12.50 -13.97
CA VAL A 219 -4.98 -13.60 -13.06
C VAL A 219 -4.29 -14.86 -13.57
N TYR A 220 -3.67 -15.60 -12.66
CA TYR A 220 -2.89 -16.80 -12.93
C TYR A 220 -3.32 -17.91 -11.96
N THR A 221 -3.98 -18.93 -12.49
CA THR A 221 -4.45 -20.09 -11.73
C THR A 221 -3.39 -21.19 -11.72
N VAL A 222 -3.36 -21.95 -10.63
CA VAL A 222 -2.64 -23.24 -10.53
C VAL A 222 -3.59 -24.19 -9.80
N GLY A 223 -4.40 -24.89 -10.58
CA GLY A 223 -5.58 -25.62 -10.11
C GLY A 223 -6.73 -24.71 -9.68
N PRO A 224 -7.92 -25.30 -9.42
CA PRO A 224 -9.15 -24.57 -9.11
C PRO A 224 -9.23 -24.09 -7.65
N GLY A 225 -8.12 -24.12 -6.91
CA GLY A 225 -8.05 -23.71 -5.50
C GLY A 225 -7.14 -22.51 -5.24
N TYR A 226 -6.46 -22.03 -6.28
CA TYR A 226 -5.43 -21.00 -6.19
C TYR A 226 -5.47 -20.07 -7.41
N ALA A 227 -5.43 -18.77 -7.15
CA ALA A 227 -5.22 -17.75 -8.16
C ALA A 227 -4.33 -16.63 -7.63
N HIS A 228 -3.24 -16.35 -8.35
CA HIS A 228 -2.44 -15.16 -8.17
C HIS A 228 -2.95 -14.04 -9.07
N ALA A 229 -3.03 -12.81 -8.57
CA ALA A 229 -3.43 -11.68 -9.39
C ALA A 229 -2.47 -10.49 -9.23
N GLU A 230 -2.14 -9.86 -10.35
CA GLU A 230 -1.33 -8.66 -10.42
C GLU A 230 -1.97 -7.66 -11.39
N ALA A 231 -2.01 -6.38 -11.01
CA ALA A 231 -2.40 -5.29 -11.89
C ALA A 231 -1.17 -4.73 -12.62
N ARG A 232 -1.39 -4.31 -13.86
CA ARG A 232 -0.42 -3.57 -14.67
C ARG A 232 -1.08 -2.31 -15.21
N LYS A 233 -0.28 -1.31 -15.59
CA LYS A 233 -0.82 -0.14 -16.29
C LYS A 233 -1.45 -0.60 -17.60
N SER A 234 -2.69 -0.18 -17.81
CA SER A 234 -3.42 -0.51 -19.01
C SER A 234 -2.74 0.14 -20.23
N PRO A 235 -2.55 -0.60 -21.33
CA PRO A 235 -2.05 -0.03 -22.59
C PRO A 235 -2.89 1.16 -23.08
N VAL A 236 -4.17 1.22 -22.68
CA VAL A 236 -5.12 2.26 -23.07
C VAL A 236 -4.72 3.67 -22.61
N VAL A 237 -3.91 3.81 -21.56
CA VAL A 237 -3.56 5.11 -20.96
C VAL A 237 -2.72 5.97 -21.93
N ASP A 238 -1.39 5.77 -21.96
CA ASP A 238 -0.46 6.51 -22.84
C ASP A 238 0.37 5.57 -23.73
N GLY A 239 0.15 4.26 -23.61
CA GLY A 239 0.92 3.23 -24.30
C GLY A 239 2.35 3.01 -23.78
N VAL A 240 2.81 3.81 -22.81
CA VAL A 240 4.17 3.72 -22.24
C VAL A 240 4.21 2.69 -21.11
N VAL A 241 5.05 1.68 -21.29
CA VAL A 241 5.29 0.64 -20.29
C VAL A 241 6.07 1.22 -19.12
N MET A 242 5.46 1.24 -17.92
CA MET A 242 6.16 1.65 -16.72
C MET A 242 7.15 0.58 -16.29
N ARG A 243 8.42 0.98 -16.11
CA ARG A 243 9.50 0.10 -15.66
C ARG A 243 10.05 0.57 -14.32
N ASN A 244 10.44 -0.38 -13.48
CA ASN A 244 11.17 -0.12 -12.25
C ASN A 244 12.65 0.22 -12.57
N PRO A 245 13.46 0.62 -11.57
CA PRO A 245 14.88 0.93 -11.77
C PRO A 245 15.70 -0.23 -12.37
N ASP A 246 15.25 -1.48 -12.20
CA ASP A 246 15.89 -2.68 -12.77
C ASP A 246 15.43 -2.98 -14.22
N GLY A 247 14.66 -2.07 -14.83
CA GLY A 247 14.14 -2.22 -16.19
C GLY A 247 12.98 -3.22 -16.33
N LYS A 248 12.46 -3.77 -15.23
CA LYS A 248 11.30 -4.69 -15.23
C LYS A 248 10.00 -3.92 -15.23
N GLU A 249 8.98 -4.44 -15.92
CA GLU A 249 7.65 -3.84 -15.92
C GLU A 249 7.05 -3.79 -14.50
N VAL A 250 6.53 -2.62 -14.12
CA VAL A 250 5.91 -2.41 -12.81
C VAL A 250 4.61 -3.21 -12.72
N ARG A 251 4.48 -3.95 -11.61
CA ARG A 251 3.32 -4.79 -11.28
C ARG A 251 2.86 -4.44 -9.89
N TYR A 252 1.55 -4.55 -9.67
CA TYR A 252 0.93 -4.25 -8.39
C TYR A 252 0.18 -5.48 -7.91
N PRO A 253 0.37 -5.93 -6.66
CA PRO A 253 -0.39 -7.06 -6.15
C PRO A 253 -1.88 -6.71 -6.05
N VAL A 254 -2.74 -7.66 -6.45
CA VAL A 254 -4.19 -7.53 -6.43
C VAL A 254 -4.78 -8.67 -5.59
N LEU A 255 -5.64 -8.35 -4.62
CA LEU A 255 -6.51 -9.38 -4.03
C LEU A 255 -7.73 -9.50 -4.91
N LEU A 256 -8.03 -10.73 -5.28
CA LEU A 256 -9.30 -11.07 -5.87
C LEU A 256 -10.36 -11.05 -4.78
N THR A 257 -11.48 -10.40 -5.07
CA THR A 257 -12.70 -10.49 -4.28
C THR A 257 -13.21 -11.94 -4.27
N PRO A 258 -14.09 -12.33 -3.33
CA PRO A 258 -14.70 -13.67 -3.34
C PRO A 258 -15.34 -14.02 -4.69
N THR A 259 -16.03 -13.06 -5.32
CA THR A 259 -16.63 -13.22 -6.65
C THR A 259 -15.57 -13.49 -7.72
N GLU A 260 -14.47 -12.73 -7.72
CA GLU A 260 -13.39 -12.94 -8.70
C GLU A 260 -12.60 -14.23 -8.46
N LYS A 261 -12.47 -14.67 -7.21
CA LYS A 261 -11.91 -15.99 -6.87
C LYS A 261 -12.79 -17.10 -7.44
N GLN A 262 -14.11 -16.97 -7.34
CA GLN A 262 -15.06 -17.88 -7.96
C GLN A 262 -14.95 -17.84 -9.49
N MET A 263 -14.89 -16.65 -10.11
CA MET A 263 -14.64 -16.52 -11.55
C MET A 263 -13.34 -17.21 -11.98
N ALA A 264 -12.25 -17.06 -11.22
CA ALA A 264 -10.98 -17.71 -11.51
C ALA A 264 -11.08 -19.26 -11.44
N ARG A 265 -11.82 -19.79 -10.46
CA ARG A 265 -12.17 -21.21 -10.37
C ARG A 265 -12.95 -21.66 -11.60
N ASP A 266 -13.96 -20.89 -11.99
CA ASP A 266 -14.85 -21.23 -13.10
C ASP A 266 -14.10 -21.19 -14.43
N VAL A 267 -13.23 -20.21 -14.67
CA VAL A 267 -12.34 -20.17 -15.85
C VAL A 267 -11.43 -21.40 -15.89
N CYS A 268 -10.77 -21.73 -14.78
CA CYS A 268 -9.90 -22.91 -14.67
C CYS A 268 -10.65 -24.21 -15.06
N ASN A 269 -11.87 -24.38 -14.54
CA ASN A 269 -12.70 -25.57 -14.78
C ASN A 269 -13.31 -25.58 -16.19
N ALA A 270 -13.83 -24.44 -16.67
CA ALA A 270 -14.49 -24.32 -17.96
C ALA A 270 -13.53 -24.65 -19.10
N PHE A 271 -12.32 -24.10 -19.06
CA PHE A 271 -11.30 -24.36 -20.08
C PHE A 271 -10.48 -25.63 -19.81
N ARG A 272 -10.69 -26.29 -18.67
CA ARG A 272 -9.91 -27.45 -18.20
C ARG A 272 -8.40 -27.22 -18.28
N GLN A 273 -8.00 -26.01 -17.91
CA GLN A 273 -6.61 -25.57 -17.87
C GLN A 273 -6.25 -25.34 -16.40
N MET A 274 -5.60 -26.31 -15.74
CA MET A 274 -5.20 -26.15 -14.33
C MET A 274 -4.22 -24.98 -14.17
N VAL A 275 -3.27 -24.85 -15.10
CA VAL A 275 -2.42 -23.66 -15.20
C VAL A 275 -3.01 -22.76 -16.27
N CYS A 276 -3.67 -21.68 -15.88
CA CYS A 276 -4.35 -20.76 -16.80
C CYS A 276 -4.12 -19.30 -16.44
N GLY A 277 -3.77 -18.48 -17.43
CA GLY A 277 -3.74 -17.03 -17.34
C GLY A 277 -4.93 -16.39 -18.05
N PHE A 278 -5.54 -15.39 -17.43
CA PHE A 278 -6.62 -14.61 -18.04
C PHE A 278 -6.61 -13.16 -17.54
N ASP A 279 -7.26 -12.27 -18.29
CA ASP A 279 -7.33 -10.84 -18.01
C ASP A 279 -8.72 -10.46 -17.51
N LEU A 280 -8.75 -9.60 -16.48
CA LEU A 280 -9.94 -9.16 -15.77
C LEU A 280 -10.01 -7.63 -15.74
N LEU A 281 -11.18 -7.11 -16.07
CA LEU A 281 -11.52 -5.69 -16.05
C LEU A 281 -12.45 -5.41 -14.88
N ARG A 282 -12.04 -4.51 -13.97
CA ARG A 282 -12.88 -4.02 -12.86
C ARG A 282 -13.55 -2.73 -13.26
N CYS A 283 -14.89 -2.70 -13.27
CA CYS A 283 -15.69 -1.52 -13.64
C CYS A 283 -16.94 -1.47 -12.77
N ASP A 284 -17.21 -0.32 -12.15
CA ASP A 284 -18.43 -0.04 -11.37
C ASP A 284 -18.81 -1.15 -10.35
N GLY A 285 -17.81 -1.64 -9.61
CA GLY A 285 -18.00 -2.69 -8.60
C GLY A 285 -18.24 -4.10 -9.16
N ARG A 286 -18.12 -4.28 -10.48
CA ARG A 286 -18.20 -5.58 -11.17
C ARG A 286 -16.87 -5.93 -11.84
N SER A 287 -16.74 -7.20 -12.20
CA SER A 287 -15.55 -7.76 -12.83
C SER A 287 -15.93 -8.56 -14.06
N TYR A 288 -15.19 -8.37 -15.15
CA TYR A 288 -15.44 -9.00 -16.45
C TYR A 288 -14.15 -9.66 -16.98
N VAL A 289 -14.25 -10.87 -17.51
CA VAL A 289 -13.13 -11.52 -18.21
C VAL A 289 -13.10 -11.00 -19.64
N CYS A 290 -11.95 -10.49 -20.09
CA CYS A 290 -11.82 -9.95 -21.44
C CYS A 290 -10.87 -10.74 -22.35
N ASP A 291 -10.06 -11.64 -21.79
CA ASP A 291 -9.11 -12.49 -22.52
C ASP A 291 -8.74 -13.74 -21.70
N VAL A 292 -8.60 -14.91 -22.35
CA VAL A 292 -8.15 -16.16 -21.72
C VAL A 292 -7.00 -16.72 -22.54
N ASN A 293 -5.83 -16.87 -21.92
CA ASN A 293 -4.57 -17.17 -22.61
C ASN A 293 -4.12 -18.64 -22.50
N GLY A 294 -4.79 -19.45 -21.67
CA GLY A 294 -4.30 -20.80 -21.34
C GLY A 294 -3.01 -20.77 -20.53
N TRP A 295 -2.06 -21.66 -20.83
CA TRP A 295 -0.85 -21.82 -20.02
C TRP A 295 -0.03 -20.54 -19.88
N SER A 296 0.06 -20.04 -18.65
CA SER A 296 0.78 -18.81 -18.36
C SER A 296 1.30 -18.82 -16.92
N PHE A 297 2.57 -18.47 -16.75
CA PHE A 297 3.19 -18.30 -15.44
C PHE A 297 3.46 -16.83 -15.13
N VAL A 298 3.32 -16.49 -13.85
CA VAL A 298 3.79 -15.22 -13.31
C VAL A 298 5.29 -15.13 -13.51
N LYS A 299 5.80 -13.95 -13.83
CA LYS A 299 7.24 -13.72 -14.02
C LYS A 299 7.80 -12.91 -12.88
N ASN A 300 9.03 -13.24 -12.48
CA ASN A 300 9.79 -12.54 -11.43
C ASN A 300 9.15 -12.61 -10.04
N SER A 301 8.41 -13.67 -9.70
CA SER A 301 7.95 -13.88 -8.32
C SER A 301 8.40 -15.24 -7.83
N TYR A 302 9.45 -15.26 -7.01
CA TYR A 302 9.99 -16.49 -6.43
C TYR A 302 8.95 -17.20 -5.57
N LYS A 303 8.12 -16.43 -4.86
CA LYS A 303 7.02 -16.97 -4.07
C LYS A 303 5.96 -17.66 -4.92
N TYR A 304 5.61 -17.09 -6.08
CA TYR A 304 4.71 -17.78 -7.02
C TYR A 304 5.32 -19.10 -7.49
N TYR A 305 6.64 -19.15 -7.76
CA TYR A 305 7.30 -20.40 -8.17
C TYR A 305 7.26 -21.45 -7.06
N ASP A 306 7.47 -21.06 -5.79
CA ASP A 306 7.31 -21.94 -4.64
C ASP A 306 5.87 -22.50 -4.58
N ASP A 307 4.89 -21.61 -4.65
CA ASP A 307 3.47 -21.95 -4.53
C ASP A 307 3.00 -22.86 -5.67
N ALA A 308 3.34 -22.49 -6.91
CA ALA A 308 3.02 -23.27 -8.10
C ALA A 308 3.64 -24.67 -8.05
N ALA A 309 4.90 -24.79 -7.64
CA ALA A 309 5.57 -26.09 -7.51
C ALA A 309 4.91 -26.97 -6.43
N CYS A 310 4.55 -26.39 -5.27
CA CYS A 310 3.87 -27.13 -4.21
C CYS A 310 2.48 -27.63 -4.64
N ILE A 311 1.71 -26.78 -5.34
CA ILE A 311 0.37 -27.15 -5.82
C ILE A 311 0.47 -28.18 -6.94
N LEU A 312 1.39 -28.01 -7.89
CA LEU A 312 1.62 -28.99 -8.95
C LEU A 312 2.07 -30.34 -8.37
N ARG A 313 2.97 -30.36 -7.37
CA ARG A 313 3.33 -31.58 -6.63
C ARG A 313 2.08 -32.26 -6.08
N LYS A 314 1.21 -31.51 -5.40
CA LYS A 314 -0.05 -32.05 -4.86
C LYS A 314 -0.93 -32.64 -5.96
N ILE A 315 -1.13 -31.92 -7.07
CA ILE A 315 -1.92 -32.40 -8.22
C ILE A 315 -1.35 -33.70 -8.78
N PHE A 316 -0.04 -33.79 -8.98
CA PHE A 316 0.62 -34.99 -9.50
C PHE A 316 0.54 -36.18 -8.54
N LEU A 317 0.78 -35.95 -7.24
CA LEU A 317 0.67 -36.99 -6.23
C LEU A 317 -0.78 -37.48 -6.09
N ASP A 318 -1.75 -36.57 -5.99
CA ASP A 318 -3.16 -36.94 -5.88
C ASP A 318 -3.62 -37.76 -7.12
N ALA A 319 -3.06 -37.51 -8.31
CA ALA A 319 -3.38 -38.22 -9.55
C ALA A 319 -2.66 -39.59 -9.71
N LYS A 320 -1.39 -39.71 -9.29
CA LYS A 320 -0.56 -40.89 -9.59
C LYS A 320 -0.07 -41.67 -8.38
N ALA A 321 -0.04 -41.05 -7.20
CA ALA A 321 0.37 -41.68 -5.97
C ALA A 321 -0.45 -41.14 -4.78
N PRO A 322 -1.80 -41.32 -4.76
CA PRO A 322 -2.66 -40.78 -3.71
C PRO A 322 -2.41 -41.38 -2.32
N HIS A 323 -1.63 -42.46 -2.26
CA HIS A 323 -1.15 -43.07 -1.02
C HIS A 323 0.02 -42.30 -0.39
N LEU A 324 0.74 -41.46 -1.17
CA LEU A 324 1.78 -40.58 -0.65
C LEU A 324 1.14 -39.33 -0.06
N SER A 325 1.73 -38.84 1.03
CA SER A 325 1.27 -37.59 1.63
C SER A 325 1.50 -36.42 0.68
N SER A 326 0.39 -35.79 0.25
CA SER A 326 0.41 -34.53 -0.50
C SER A 326 0.49 -33.31 0.41
N THR A 327 0.68 -33.49 1.73
CA THR A 327 0.99 -32.41 2.67
C THR A 327 2.33 -31.77 2.30
N ILE A 328 2.38 -30.44 2.36
CA ILE A 328 3.59 -29.67 2.07
C ILE A 328 4.51 -29.74 3.30
N PRO A 329 5.81 -30.05 3.12
CA PRO A 329 6.72 -30.13 4.26
C PRO A 329 6.88 -28.77 4.98
N PRO A 330 7.11 -28.76 6.31
CA PRO A 330 7.35 -27.55 7.10
C PRO A 330 8.55 -26.73 6.66
N THR A 331 9.49 -27.33 5.96
CA THR A 331 10.64 -26.68 5.33
C THR A 331 10.72 -27.13 3.87
N LEU A 332 10.85 -26.16 2.96
CA LEU A 332 10.96 -26.46 1.54
C LEU A 332 12.41 -26.88 1.21
N PRO A 333 12.63 -27.93 0.40
CA PRO A 333 13.97 -28.48 0.12
C PRO A 333 14.99 -27.47 -0.42
N TRP A 334 14.54 -26.43 -1.12
CA TRP A 334 15.37 -25.39 -1.73
C TRP A 334 15.51 -24.12 -0.86
N LYS A 335 14.88 -24.07 0.32
CA LYS A 335 15.02 -22.95 1.26
C LYS A 335 15.98 -23.32 2.38
N SER A 336 17.23 -22.88 2.24
CA SER A 336 18.26 -22.96 3.28
C SER A 336 18.26 -21.70 4.15
N GLU A 337 17.15 -21.38 4.81
CA GLU A 337 17.17 -20.37 5.87
C GLU A 337 17.36 -21.05 7.24
N PRO A 338 18.25 -20.53 8.11
CA PRO A 338 18.32 -20.98 9.49
C PRO A 338 17.04 -20.54 10.19
N VAL A 339 16.11 -21.48 10.38
CA VAL A 339 14.95 -21.26 11.24
C VAL A 339 15.51 -21.04 12.65
N GLN A 340 15.34 -19.82 13.19
CA GLN A 340 15.49 -19.66 14.64
C GLN A 340 14.51 -20.64 15.30
N PRO A 341 14.95 -21.47 16.26
CA PRO A 341 14.05 -22.34 17.00
C PRO A 341 13.12 -21.45 17.80
N THR A 342 12.02 -21.07 17.18
CA THR A 342 10.88 -20.46 17.84
C THR A 342 10.02 -21.64 18.22
N GLU A 343 9.70 -21.76 19.50
CA GLU A 343 8.66 -22.63 19.99
C GLU A 343 7.42 -22.31 19.17
N GLY A 344 7.19 -23.10 18.12
CA GLY A 344 5.94 -23.03 17.40
C GLY A 344 4.87 -23.24 18.46
N LEU A 345 3.83 -22.42 18.39
CA LEU A 345 2.50 -22.85 18.80
C LEU A 345 2.18 -24.08 17.94
N THR A 346 2.76 -25.22 18.30
CA THR A 346 2.25 -26.52 17.94
C THR A 346 0.80 -26.52 18.40
N ARG A 347 -0.02 -27.43 17.89
CA ARG A 347 -1.38 -27.67 18.40
C ARG A 347 -1.45 -27.85 19.95
N GLN A 348 -0.33 -27.92 20.66
CA GLN A 348 -0.21 -28.01 22.10
C GLN A 348 0.19 -26.68 22.81
N GLY A 349 0.46 -25.60 22.08
CA GLY A 349 0.92 -24.32 22.65
C GLY A 349 -0.19 -23.35 23.08
N SER A 350 -1.45 -23.66 22.78
CA SER A 350 -2.58 -23.02 23.47
C SER A 350 -2.51 -23.49 24.93
N GLY A 351 -1.88 -22.73 25.82
CA GLY A 351 -1.92 -22.94 27.27
C GLY A 351 -3.32 -22.84 27.90
N ILE A 352 -4.37 -23.01 27.10
CA ILE A 352 -5.73 -23.23 27.54
C ILE A 352 -5.93 -24.74 27.43
N ILE A 353 -5.79 -25.43 28.55
CA ILE A 353 -6.21 -26.83 28.68
C ILE A 353 -7.74 -26.82 28.57
N GLY A 354 -8.24 -26.79 27.33
CA GLY A 354 -9.59 -27.19 26.99
C GLY A 354 -9.63 -28.70 27.12
N THR A 355 -10.16 -29.20 28.22
CA THR A 355 -10.62 -30.59 28.31
C THR A 355 -11.65 -30.79 27.22
N PHE A 356 -11.32 -31.36 26.05
CA PHE A 356 -12.18 -32.19 25.19
C PHE A 356 -11.44 -32.50 23.88
N GLY A 357 -11.34 -33.78 23.52
CA GLY A 357 -10.64 -34.31 22.33
C GLY A 357 -11.33 -34.04 21.00
N GLN A 358 -11.74 -32.80 20.72
CA GLN A 358 -12.21 -32.35 19.41
C GLN A 358 -11.27 -31.28 18.86
N SER A 359 -10.91 -31.39 17.58
CA SER A 359 -10.02 -30.43 16.92
C SER A 359 -10.63 -29.03 16.93
N GLU A 360 -10.06 -28.11 17.70
CA GLU A 360 -10.42 -26.70 17.61
C GLU A 360 -10.06 -26.16 16.21
N GLU A 361 -11.05 -25.60 15.51
CA GLU A 361 -10.89 -25.00 14.20
C GLU A 361 -10.85 -23.47 14.34
N LEU A 362 -9.79 -22.82 13.86
CA LEU A 362 -9.69 -21.36 13.84
C LEU A 362 -10.79 -20.77 12.93
N ARG A 363 -11.79 -20.11 13.53
CA ARG A 363 -12.91 -19.49 12.81
C ARG A 363 -12.60 -18.11 12.25
N CYS A 364 -11.92 -17.26 13.02
CA CYS A 364 -11.64 -15.88 12.65
C CYS A 364 -10.44 -15.36 13.44
N VAL A 365 -9.70 -14.42 12.84
CA VAL A 365 -8.67 -13.61 13.51
C VAL A 365 -9.07 -12.16 13.35
N ILE A 366 -9.32 -11.47 14.48
CA ILE A 366 -9.56 -10.03 14.51
C ILE A 366 -8.32 -9.37 15.11
N VAL A 367 -7.75 -8.39 14.42
CA VAL A 367 -6.53 -7.71 14.86
C VAL A 367 -6.75 -6.21 14.85
N VAL A 368 -6.47 -5.58 15.99
CA VAL A 368 -6.43 -4.12 16.12
C VAL A 368 -4.97 -3.70 16.25
N ILE A 369 -4.49 -2.89 15.31
CA ILE A 369 -3.08 -2.51 15.22
C ILE A 369 -2.96 -0.99 15.26
N ARG A 370 -2.13 -0.48 16.17
CA ARG A 370 -1.72 0.93 16.17
C ARG A 370 -0.68 1.17 15.07
N HIS A 371 -0.63 2.39 14.52
CA HIS A 371 0.41 2.75 13.56
C HIS A 371 1.84 2.51 14.09
N GLY A 372 2.78 2.25 13.18
CA GLY A 372 4.20 2.12 13.51
C GLY A 372 4.83 3.44 13.96
N ASP A 373 6.13 3.40 14.28
CA ASP A 373 6.92 4.58 14.64
C ASP A 373 6.80 5.75 13.63
N ARG A 374 6.72 6.98 14.13
CA ARG A 374 6.41 8.18 13.36
C ARG A 374 7.15 9.41 13.88
N THR A 375 7.33 10.42 13.04
CA THR A 375 7.90 11.72 13.45
C THR A 375 6.96 12.45 14.41
N PRO A 376 7.45 13.22 15.41
CA PRO A 376 6.61 13.99 16.32
C PRO A 376 5.67 14.93 15.55
N LYS A 377 4.39 14.94 15.92
CA LYS A 377 3.38 15.79 15.26
C LYS A 377 3.45 17.19 15.86
N GLN A 378 3.57 18.20 15.03
CA GLN A 378 3.69 19.59 15.45
C GLN A 378 2.57 20.46 14.86
N LYS A 379 2.29 21.56 15.56
CA LYS A 379 1.34 22.58 15.15
C LYS A 379 1.90 23.97 15.44
N VAL A 380 1.82 24.85 14.46
CA VAL A 380 2.13 26.28 14.58
C VAL A 380 0.83 27.05 14.41
N LYS A 381 0.63 28.03 15.29
CA LYS A 381 -0.48 28.98 15.24
C LYS A 381 0.10 30.38 15.08
N LEU A 382 -0.29 31.07 14.02
CA LEU A 382 0.15 32.42 13.69
C LEU A 382 -1.07 33.27 13.38
N LYS A 383 -1.20 34.45 14.02
CA LYS A 383 -2.17 35.45 13.58
C LYS A 383 -1.59 36.11 12.32
N VAL A 384 -2.43 36.34 11.33
CA VAL A 384 -2.04 36.82 10.00
C VAL A 384 -2.88 38.04 9.69
N THR A 385 -2.21 39.14 9.34
CA THR A 385 -2.82 40.41 8.94
C THR A 385 -2.41 40.82 7.52
N GLU A 386 -1.46 40.09 6.93
CA GLU A 386 -0.87 40.39 5.64
C GLU A 386 -1.83 40.10 4.49
N GLU A 387 -2.08 41.11 3.66
CA GLU A 387 -3.05 41.06 2.56
C GLU A 387 -2.80 39.88 1.60
N LYS A 388 -1.54 39.51 1.34
CA LYS A 388 -1.19 38.37 0.46
C LYS A 388 -1.72 37.03 1.00
N LEU A 389 -1.60 36.79 2.30
CA LEU A 389 -2.07 35.57 2.94
C LEU A 389 -3.59 35.56 3.09
N LEU A 390 -4.20 36.72 3.36
CA LEU A 390 -5.64 36.90 3.41
C LEU A 390 -6.30 36.72 2.02
N ASN A 391 -5.64 37.19 0.95
CA ASN A 391 -6.09 36.96 -0.43
C ASN A 391 -5.98 35.48 -0.83
N LEU A 392 -4.98 34.74 -0.35
CA LEU A 392 -4.91 33.29 -0.54
C LEU A 392 -6.08 32.55 0.14
N MET A 393 -6.51 33.02 1.31
CA MET A 393 -7.70 32.48 1.98
C MET A 393 -8.93 32.61 1.07
N LEU A 394 -9.16 33.81 0.52
CA LEU A 394 -10.29 34.12 -0.37
C LEU A 394 -10.21 33.36 -1.71
N LYS A 395 -9.01 33.23 -2.28
CA LYS A 395 -8.77 32.49 -3.54
C LYS A 395 -9.27 31.04 -3.45
N TYR A 396 -9.04 30.37 -2.32
CA TYR A 396 -9.32 28.94 -2.18
C TYR A 396 -10.62 28.59 -1.44
N ASN A 397 -11.35 29.58 -0.90
CA ASN A 397 -12.70 29.36 -0.31
C ASN A 397 -13.85 29.93 -1.14
N GLY A 398 -13.58 30.37 -2.38
CA GLY A 398 -14.59 30.94 -3.27
C GLY A 398 -15.00 32.37 -2.89
N GLY A 399 -14.08 33.16 -2.34
CA GLY A 399 -14.30 34.58 -2.02
C GLY A 399 -15.14 34.82 -0.76
N LYS A 400 -15.27 33.83 0.12
CA LYS A 400 -16.12 33.92 1.32
C LYS A 400 -15.30 34.39 2.54
N PRO A 401 -15.45 35.64 3.01
CA PRO A 401 -14.55 36.22 4.02
C PRO A 401 -14.66 35.60 5.42
N ARG A 402 -15.80 34.95 5.73
CA ARG A 402 -16.08 34.35 7.05
C ARG A 402 -15.87 32.84 7.12
N VAL A 403 -15.50 32.20 6.01
CA VAL A 403 -15.36 30.74 5.93
C VAL A 403 -13.89 30.35 6.06
N GLU A 404 -13.60 29.33 6.87
CA GLU A 404 -12.23 28.81 6.99
C GLU A 404 -11.74 28.18 5.67
N THR A 405 -10.47 28.41 5.36
CA THR A 405 -9.82 27.82 4.18
C THR A 405 -8.87 26.70 4.61
N LYS A 406 -9.01 25.51 4.03
CA LYS A 406 -8.11 24.37 4.26
C LYS A 406 -7.25 24.14 3.02
N LEU A 407 -5.94 24.36 3.16
CA LEU A 407 -4.96 24.11 2.10
C LEU A 407 -4.33 22.73 2.32
N LYS A 408 -4.44 21.86 1.32
CA LYS A 408 -3.96 20.46 1.34
C LYS A 408 -3.22 20.05 0.07
N SER A 409 -3.55 20.62 -1.10
CA SER A 409 -2.95 20.22 -2.37
C SER A 409 -1.55 20.81 -2.56
N ALA A 410 -0.71 20.16 -3.36
CA ALA A 410 0.63 20.65 -3.68
C ALA A 410 0.62 22.09 -4.22
N VAL A 411 -0.31 22.41 -5.12
CA VAL A 411 -0.47 23.74 -5.70
C VAL A 411 -0.85 24.77 -4.63
N GLN A 412 -1.81 24.44 -3.76
CA GLN A 412 -2.24 25.32 -2.67
C GLN A 412 -1.10 25.62 -1.68
N LEU A 413 -0.31 24.61 -1.34
CA LEU A 413 0.81 24.75 -0.41
C LEU A 413 1.99 25.49 -1.05
N GLN A 414 2.19 25.35 -2.37
CA GLN A 414 3.19 26.09 -3.13
C GLN A 414 2.88 27.58 -3.15
N ASP A 415 1.63 27.95 -3.45
CA ASP A 415 1.17 29.34 -3.41
C ASP A 415 1.41 29.97 -2.02
N LEU A 416 1.12 29.23 -0.95
CA LEU A 416 1.35 29.69 0.42
C LEU A 416 2.84 29.89 0.72
N LEU A 417 3.69 28.96 0.25
CA LEU A 417 5.14 29.06 0.40
C LEU A 417 5.67 30.30 -0.30
N ASP A 418 5.24 30.56 -1.53
CA ASP A 418 5.69 31.71 -2.31
C ASP A 418 5.22 33.04 -1.71
N ALA A 419 4.01 33.09 -1.14
CA ALA A 419 3.57 34.25 -0.37
C ALA A 419 4.41 34.44 0.91
N THR A 420 4.71 33.36 1.63
CA THR A 420 5.49 33.41 2.87
C THR A 420 6.94 33.82 2.63
N ARG A 421 7.56 33.36 1.53
CA ARG A 421 8.91 33.77 1.11
C ARG A 421 9.06 35.27 0.93
N GLN A 422 8.01 35.94 0.46
CA GLN A 422 8.01 37.39 0.27
C GLN A 422 7.84 38.17 1.58
N LEU A 423 7.36 37.52 2.64
CA LEU A 423 7.13 38.12 3.95
C LEU A 423 8.29 37.88 4.93
N VAL A 424 9.13 36.88 4.68
CA VAL A 424 10.29 36.55 5.54
C VAL A 424 11.53 37.35 5.10
N PRO A 425 12.12 38.19 5.98
CA PRO A 425 13.33 38.95 5.65
C PRO A 425 14.55 38.05 5.35
N PRO A 426 15.46 38.43 4.44
CA PRO A 426 16.62 37.61 4.01
C PRO A 426 17.68 37.33 5.09
N THR A 427 17.80 38.17 6.12
CA THR A 427 18.87 38.08 7.12
C THR A 427 18.30 38.40 8.52
N ARG A 428 18.87 37.83 9.60
CA ARG A 428 18.77 38.43 10.93
C ARG A 428 19.49 39.78 10.84
N SER A 429 18.79 40.86 10.51
CA SER A 429 19.41 42.19 10.54
C SER A 429 19.82 42.46 11.98
N GLY A 430 21.12 42.48 12.25
CA GLY A 430 21.72 42.89 13.53
C GLY A 430 21.53 44.37 13.85
N ARG A 431 20.42 44.97 13.41
CA ARG A 431 19.94 46.24 13.91
C ARG A 431 18.90 45.89 14.96
N GLU A 432 19.36 45.88 16.20
CA GLU A 432 18.52 46.17 17.37
C GLU A 432 17.94 47.59 17.18
N SER A 433 16.95 47.72 16.30
CA SER A 433 16.02 48.85 16.32
C SER A 433 14.80 48.38 17.10
N ASP A 434 14.35 49.21 18.05
CA ASP A 434 13.15 49.11 18.91
C ASP A 434 11.95 48.40 18.25
N SER A 435 12.04 47.09 18.07
CA SER A 435 10.97 46.25 17.53
C SER A 435 10.36 45.53 18.70
N ASP A 436 9.05 45.67 18.84
CA ASP A 436 8.30 45.06 19.93
C ASP A 436 8.55 43.54 19.93
N ALA A 437 8.63 42.94 21.13
CA ALA A 437 8.87 41.50 21.28
C ALA A 437 7.86 40.63 20.47
N ASP A 438 6.67 41.17 20.23
CA ASP A 438 5.61 40.56 19.44
C ASP A 438 5.96 40.49 17.93
N ASP A 439 6.65 41.49 17.37
CA ASP A 439 7.07 41.51 15.97
C ASP A 439 8.18 40.48 15.72
N ILE A 440 9.10 40.33 16.69
CA ILE A 440 10.16 39.31 16.64
C ILE A 440 9.54 37.90 16.66
N GLU A 441 8.59 37.65 17.56
CA GLU A 441 7.89 36.35 17.63
C GLU A 441 7.10 36.05 16.34
N HIS A 442 6.47 37.07 15.74
CA HIS A 442 5.74 36.94 14.49
C HIS A 442 6.66 36.55 13.32
N ILE A 443 7.82 37.20 13.19
CA ILE A 443 8.83 36.88 12.18
C ILE A 443 9.42 35.48 12.40
N GLU A 444 9.68 35.06 13.64
CA GLU A 444 10.15 33.71 13.96
C GLU A 444 9.15 32.64 13.52
N LYS A 445 7.85 32.86 13.76
CA LYS A 445 6.80 31.94 13.31
C LYS A 445 6.67 31.89 11.78
N LEU A 446 6.82 33.02 11.09
CA LEU A 446 6.85 33.05 9.62
C LEU A 446 8.06 32.28 9.05
N ARG A 447 9.24 32.42 9.68
CA ARG A 447 10.42 31.60 9.33
C ARG A 447 10.17 30.11 9.54
N GLN A 448 9.52 29.74 10.64
CA GLN A 448 9.13 28.35 10.89
C GLN A 448 8.15 27.84 9.82
N VAL A 449 7.13 28.62 9.45
CA VAL A 449 6.18 28.26 8.38
C VAL A 449 6.91 28.04 7.06
N LYS A 450 7.82 28.95 6.69
CA LYS A 450 8.67 28.80 5.50
C LYS A 450 9.48 27.50 5.55
N ALA A 451 10.20 27.26 6.64
CA ALA A 451 11.03 26.06 6.80
C ALA A 451 10.21 24.77 6.69
N VAL A 452 9.03 24.70 7.31
CA VAL A 452 8.11 23.54 7.19
C VAL A 452 7.61 23.35 5.76
N LEU A 453 7.29 24.43 5.04
CA LEU A 453 6.80 24.32 3.67
C LEU A 453 7.92 23.96 2.68
N GLU A 454 9.17 24.37 2.94
CA GLU A 454 10.36 24.03 2.15
C GLU A 454 10.93 22.64 2.45
N GLU A 455 10.64 22.09 3.64
CA GLU A 455 11.05 20.75 4.05
C GLU A 455 10.70 19.71 2.98
N GLY A 456 11.65 18.82 2.64
CA GLY A 456 11.45 17.76 1.66
C GLY A 456 11.42 18.18 0.18
N GLY A 457 11.61 19.48 -0.14
CA GLY A 457 11.80 20.03 -1.49
C GLY A 457 10.59 19.98 -2.44
N HIS A 458 9.60 19.14 -2.17
CA HIS A 458 8.40 18.91 -2.98
C HIS A 458 7.24 18.54 -2.06
N PHE A 459 6.01 18.88 -2.43
CA PHE A 459 4.80 18.46 -1.70
C PHE A 459 4.39 17.00 -2.01
N SER A 460 5.35 16.07 -1.97
CA SER A 460 5.11 14.64 -2.16
C SER A 460 4.86 13.96 -0.81
N GLY A 461 3.71 13.30 -0.65
CA GLY A 461 3.28 12.77 0.65
C GLY A 461 2.52 13.83 1.43
N ILE A 462 1.21 13.82 1.31
CA ILE A 462 0.31 14.84 1.86
C ILE A 462 0.27 14.71 3.40
N TYR A 463 1.15 15.40 4.11
CA TYR A 463 1.16 15.45 5.59
C TYR A 463 1.20 16.88 6.16
N ARG A 464 1.04 17.89 5.30
CA ARG A 464 0.92 19.30 5.71
C ARG A 464 -0.52 19.74 5.52
N LYS A 465 -1.12 20.25 6.60
CA LYS A 465 -2.46 20.83 6.58
C LYS A 465 -2.35 22.25 7.10
N VAL A 466 -2.69 23.22 6.26
CA VAL A 466 -2.82 24.62 6.68
C VAL A 466 -4.31 24.96 6.74
N GLN A 467 -4.72 25.55 7.86
CA GLN A 467 -6.06 26.08 8.04
C GLN A 467 -5.95 27.57 8.28
N LEU A 468 -6.65 28.38 7.49
CA LEU A 468 -6.79 29.81 7.70
C LEU A 468 -8.20 30.05 8.24
N LYS A 469 -8.30 30.45 9.51
CA LYS A 469 -9.56 30.75 10.18
C LYS A 469 -9.74 32.26 10.31
N PRO A 470 -10.73 32.89 9.67
CA PRO A 470 -10.93 34.33 9.82
C PRO A 470 -11.24 34.70 11.28
N LEU A 471 -10.63 35.77 11.76
CA LEU A 471 -10.83 36.32 13.11
C LEU A 471 -11.58 37.66 13.07
N LYS A 472 -11.25 38.53 12.11
CA LYS A 472 -11.87 39.86 11.94
C LYS A 472 -12.02 40.21 10.46
N TRP A 473 -13.05 41.00 10.16
CA TRP A 473 -13.39 41.45 8.81
C TRP A 473 -13.98 42.86 8.84
N ILE A 474 -13.84 43.58 7.73
CA ILE A 474 -14.37 44.94 7.52
C ILE A 474 -15.23 44.96 6.25
N LYS A 475 -16.14 45.92 6.16
CA LYS A 475 -16.86 46.23 4.92
C LYS A 475 -16.12 47.32 4.17
N VAL A 476 -15.83 47.10 2.90
CA VAL A 476 -15.09 48.01 2.04
C VAL A 476 -15.94 48.29 0.80
N PRO A 477 -16.03 49.53 0.29
CA PRO A 477 -16.73 49.80 -0.96
C PRO A 477 -16.11 49.00 -2.11
N LYS A 478 -16.95 48.35 -2.93
CA LYS A 478 -16.46 47.63 -4.12
C LYS A 478 -15.85 48.62 -5.11
N ARG A 479 -14.77 48.20 -5.79
CA ARG A 479 -14.09 49.00 -6.83
C ARG A 479 -15.02 49.44 -7.98
N ASN A 480 -16.17 48.78 -8.14
CA ASN A 480 -17.11 49.00 -9.24
C ASN A 480 -18.26 49.94 -8.87
N GLY A 481 -18.28 50.50 -7.65
CA GLY A 481 -19.34 51.41 -7.18
C GLY A 481 -20.62 50.74 -6.66
N ASP A 482 -20.92 49.50 -7.07
CA ASP A 482 -22.14 48.79 -6.66
C ASP A 482 -21.99 47.96 -5.36
N GLY A 483 -22.02 48.66 -4.23
CA GLY A 483 -22.18 48.10 -2.89
C GLY A 483 -20.89 47.86 -2.10
N GLU A 484 -21.04 47.27 -0.91
CA GLU A 484 -19.93 46.93 -0.01
C GLU A 484 -19.51 45.45 -0.18
N GLU A 485 -18.20 45.17 -0.10
CA GLU A 485 -17.64 43.83 0.02
C GLU A 485 -17.00 43.63 1.40
N GLU A 486 -17.26 42.47 2.01
CA GLU A 486 -16.59 42.10 3.24
C GLU A 486 -15.19 41.55 2.94
N ARG A 487 -14.16 42.13 3.57
CA ARG A 487 -12.78 41.65 3.49
C ARG A 487 -12.27 41.24 4.87
N PRO A 488 -11.59 40.09 4.98
CA PRO A 488 -10.90 39.71 6.21
C PRO A 488 -9.71 40.65 6.42
N ILE A 489 -9.48 41.06 7.67
CA ILE A 489 -8.32 41.87 8.09
C ILE A 489 -7.40 41.11 9.05
N GLU A 490 -7.91 40.03 9.63
CA GLU A 490 -7.16 39.19 10.57
C GLU A 490 -7.63 37.74 10.42
N ALA A 491 -6.69 36.80 10.32
CA ALA A 491 -6.96 35.36 10.32
C ALA A 491 -5.96 34.61 11.20
N LEU A 492 -6.37 33.48 11.78
CA LEU A 492 -5.50 32.53 12.45
C LEU A 492 -5.06 31.45 11.46
N MET A 493 -3.78 31.47 11.10
CA MET A 493 -3.14 30.38 10.37
C MET A 493 -2.73 29.27 11.34
N ILE A 494 -3.19 28.05 11.06
CA ILE A 494 -2.85 26.84 11.79
C ILE A 494 -2.16 25.88 10.81
N LEU A 495 -0.84 25.76 10.92
CA LEU A 495 -0.04 24.80 10.16
C LEU A 495 0.24 23.57 11.01
N LYS A 496 -0.25 22.41 10.58
CA LYS A 496 0.06 21.10 11.19
C LYS A 496 1.04 20.35 10.28
N TYR A 497 2.12 19.83 10.87
CA TYR A 497 3.19 19.10 10.19
C TYR A 497 3.75 17.98 11.09
N GLY A 498 4.65 17.15 10.55
CA GLY A 498 5.13 15.94 11.23
C GLY A 498 4.04 14.86 11.31
N GLY A 499 4.19 13.91 12.22
CA GLY A 499 3.27 12.76 12.32
C GLY A 499 3.41 11.77 11.14
N VAL A 500 4.56 11.79 10.47
CA VAL A 500 4.83 10.99 9.26
C VAL A 500 5.42 9.65 9.67
N LEU A 501 4.96 8.55 9.06
CA LEU A 501 5.48 7.21 9.33
C LEU A 501 6.98 7.14 8.97
N THR A 502 7.83 6.74 9.91
CA THR A 502 9.29 6.66 9.70
C THR A 502 9.68 5.42 8.89
N HIS A 503 10.95 5.30 8.54
CA HIS A 503 11.48 4.05 7.99
C HIS A 503 11.38 2.89 9.00
N ALA A 504 11.68 3.16 10.27
CA ALA A 504 11.51 2.21 11.36
C ALA A 504 10.04 1.78 11.49
N GLY A 505 9.09 2.72 11.45
CA GLY A 505 7.66 2.41 11.53
C GLY A 505 7.15 1.52 10.39
N ARG A 506 7.65 1.75 9.17
CA ARG A 506 7.38 0.86 8.03
C ARG A 506 7.92 -0.54 8.25
N LYS A 507 9.17 -0.65 8.70
CA LYS A 507 9.82 -1.95 8.98
C LYS A 507 9.12 -2.71 10.10
N GLN A 508 8.78 -2.03 11.20
CA GLN A 508 8.01 -2.58 12.31
C GLN A 508 6.68 -3.18 11.86
N ALA A 509 5.92 -2.42 11.05
CA ALA A 509 4.63 -2.89 10.54
C ALA A 509 4.81 -4.11 9.62
N GLU A 510 5.80 -4.09 8.72
CA GLU A 510 6.10 -5.23 7.84
C GLU A 510 6.55 -6.48 8.61
N GLU A 511 7.41 -6.31 9.62
CA GLU A 511 7.85 -7.40 10.51
C GLU A 511 6.72 -7.96 11.35
N LEU A 512 5.83 -7.11 11.87
CA LEU A 512 4.63 -7.55 12.58
C LEU A 512 3.73 -8.37 11.65
N GLY A 513 3.53 -7.94 10.41
CA GLY A 513 2.79 -8.71 9.41
C GLY A 513 3.41 -10.10 9.17
N ARG A 514 4.75 -10.15 9.01
CA ARG A 514 5.49 -11.41 8.86
C ARG A 514 5.35 -12.32 10.09
N PHE A 515 5.41 -11.74 11.29
CA PHE A 515 5.19 -12.47 12.54
C PHE A 515 3.78 -13.08 12.58
N PHE A 516 2.75 -12.30 12.25
CA PHE A 516 1.35 -12.78 12.20
C PHE A 516 1.19 -13.95 11.23
N ARG A 517 1.76 -13.82 10.03
CA ARG A 517 1.75 -14.87 9.01
C ARG A 517 2.33 -16.19 9.51
N ASN A 518 3.44 -16.12 10.25
CA ASN A 518 4.20 -17.30 10.65
C ASN A 518 3.69 -17.92 11.97
N ASN A 519 3.04 -17.16 12.85
CA ASN A 519 2.74 -17.59 14.23
C ASN A 519 1.25 -17.61 14.59
N ILE A 520 0.40 -16.76 13.98
CA ILE A 520 -1.00 -16.62 14.39
C ILE A 520 -1.94 -17.54 13.60
N TYR A 521 -1.60 -17.84 12.34
CA TYR A 521 -2.38 -18.77 11.53
C TYR A 521 -1.77 -20.18 11.62
N PRO A 522 -2.49 -21.18 12.19
CA PRO A 522 -2.01 -22.55 12.24
C PRO A 522 -1.94 -23.11 10.81
N GLY A 523 -0.74 -23.41 10.33
CA GLY A 523 -0.52 -24.02 9.02
C GLY A 523 0.16 -25.38 9.13
N GLU A 524 -0.36 -26.37 8.42
CA GLU A 524 0.38 -27.57 8.03
C GLU A 524 1.52 -27.15 7.05
N GLY A 525 2.67 -26.70 7.56
CA GLY A 525 3.85 -26.41 6.73
C GLY A 525 4.51 -25.04 6.95
N THR A 526 5.32 -24.59 5.97
CA THR A 526 6.17 -23.35 5.90
C THR A 526 5.44 -21.99 6.11
N GLY A 527 4.25 -21.98 6.70
CA GLY A 527 3.32 -20.84 6.66
C GLY A 527 2.48 -20.88 5.39
N LEU A 528 1.19 -20.57 5.53
CA LEU A 528 0.16 -20.80 4.52
C LEU A 528 0.58 -20.38 3.09
N LEU A 529 0.29 -21.23 2.10
CA LEU A 529 0.03 -20.82 0.72
C LEU A 529 -0.85 -19.56 0.78
N ARG A 530 -0.32 -18.44 0.28
CA ARG A 530 -0.83 -17.06 0.45
C ARG A 530 -2.32 -17.01 0.80
N LEU A 531 -2.66 -16.56 2.02
CA LEU A 531 -4.04 -16.42 2.53
C LEU A 531 -4.99 -15.83 1.46
N HIS A 532 -4.51 -14.84 0.71
CA HIS A 532 -5.27 -14.15 -0.31
C HIS A 532 -5.34 -14.85 -1.67
N SER A 533 -4.32 -15.63 -2.05
CA SER A 533 -4.31 -16.36 -3.34
C SER A 533 -5.03 -17.70 -3.26
N THR A 534 -5.21 -18.23 -2.05
CA THR A 534 -6.05 -19.41 -1.80
C THR A 534 -7.50 -19.00 -1.57
N TYR A 535 -8.43 -19.90 -1.89
CA TYR A 535 -9.86 -19.66 -1.72
C TYR A 535 -10.37 -19.93 -0.29
N ARG A 536 -9.46 -20.20 0.66
CA ARG A 536 -9.81 -20.58 2.03
C ARG A 536 -10.04 -19.40 2.98
N HIS A 537 -9.60 -18.18 2.63
CA HIS A 537 -9.62 -17.05 3.57
C HIS A 537 -10.18 -15.78 2.93
N ASP A 538 -11.07 -15.12 3.68
CA ASP A 538 -11.52 -13.75 3.44
C ASP A 538 -10.66 -12.82 4.28
N LEU A 539 -9.89 -11.94 3.63
CA LEU A 539 -9.00 -10.99 4.30
C LEU A 539 -9.45 -9.58 3.98
N LYS A 540 -9.75 -8.82 5.03
CA LYS A 540 -10.14 -7.42 4.94
C LYS A 540 -9.21 -6.61 5.84
N ILE A 541 -8.69 -5.51 5.29
CA ILE A 541 -7.83 -4.58 6.01
C ILE A 541 -8.47 -3.20 5.92
N TYR A 542 -8.75 -2.63 7.08
CA TYR A 542 -9.35 -1.31 7.21
C TYR A 542 -8.34 -0.33 7.80
N SER A 543 -8.44 0.94 7.43
CA SER A 543 -7.65 2.03 8.02
C SER A 543 -8.45 3.32 8.05
N SER A 544 -8.15 4.20 9.01
CA SER A 544 -8.62 5.60 8.97
C SER A 544 -8.12 6.35 7.74
N ASP A 545 -8.68 7.54 7.55
CA ASP A 545 -8.23 8.52 6.57
C ASP A 545 -6.80 9.07 6.85
N GLU A 546 -6.20 8.73 8.00
CA GLU A 546 -4.92 9.26 8.43
C GLU A 546 -3.73 8.57 7.73
N GLY A 547 -2.92 9.36 7.01
CA GLY A 547 -1.88 8.84 6.13
C GLY A 547 -0.84 7.92 6.79
N ARG A 548 -0.46 8.15 8.06
CA ARG A 548 0.49 7.23 8.76
C ARG A 548 -0.13 5.86 9.08
N VAL A 549 -1.44 5.84 9.37
CA VAL A 549 -2.17 4.61 9.67
C VAL A 549 -2.34 3.82 8.38
N GLN A 550 -2.72 4.48 7.30
CA GLN A 550 -2.77 3.92 5.95
C GLN A 550 -1.45 3.26 5.54
N MET A 551 -0.34 4.00 5.64
CA MET A 551 0.97 3.46 5.27
C MET A 551 1.42 2.31 6.17
N SER A 552 1.04 2.33 7.46
CA SER A 552 1.30 1.22 8.39
C SER A 552 0.49 -0.01 8.01
N ALA A 553 -0.79 0.15 7.70
CA ALA A 553 -1.67 -0.93 7.26
C ALA A 553 -1.16 -1.57 5.97
N ALA A 554 -0.70 -0.76 5.00
CA ALA A 554 -0.09 -1.27 3.77
C ALA A 554 1.22 -2.02 4.04
N ALA A 555 2.09 -1.51 4.92
CA ALA A 555 3.33 -2.20 5.31
C ALA A 555 3.05 -3.53 6.05
N PHE A 556 2.08 -3.54 6.96
CA PHE A 556 1.61 -4.75 7.62
C PHE A 556 1.05 -5.76 6.63
N ALA A 557 0.17 -5.34 5.71
CA ALA A 557 -0.38 -6.18 4.65
C ALA A 557 0.72 -6.81 3.80
N LYS A 558 1.75 -6.02 3.44
CA LYS A 558 2.91 -6.50 2.70
C LYS A 558 3.63 -7.64 3.41
N GLY A 559 3.91 -7.50 4.72
CA GLY A 559 4.53 -8.53 5.53
C GLY A 559 3.65 -9.77 5.72
N LEU A 560 2.37 -9.55 6.04
CA LEU A 560 1.36 -10.58 6.25
C LEU A 560 1.16 -11.46 5.00
N LEU A 561 1.21 -10.85 3.82
CA LEU A 561 0.89 -11.52 2.56
C LEU A 561 2.11 -11.85 1.70
N ASP A 562 3.32 -11.57 2.18
CA ASP A 562 4.58 -11.79 1.46
C ASP A 562 4.57 -11.13 0.08
N LEU A 563 4.18 -9.86 0.04
CA LEU A 563 4.05 -9.10 -1.20
C LEU A 563 5.37 -8.43 -1.56
N GLU A 564 5.71 -8.51 -2.84
CA GLU A 564 6.83 -7.79 -3.44
C GLU A 564 6.34 -6.44 -4.00
N GLY A 565 7.16 -5.39 -3.89
CA GLY A 565 6.86 -4.07 -4.47
C GLY A 565 6.75 -2.91 -3.47
N GLN A 566 6.37 -1.74 -4.00
CA GLN A 566 6.20 -0.49 -3.23
C GLN A 566 4.91 -0.52 -2.39
N LEU A 567 4.82 0.30 -1.34
CA LEU A 567 3.65 0.36 -0.45
C LEU A 567 2.45 1.08 -1.06
N THR A 568 2.65 2.10 -1.90
CA THR A 568 1.54 2.90 -2.45
C THR A 568 0.52 2.08 -3.22
N PRO A 569 0.90 1.14 -4.10
CA PRO A 569 -0.05 0.30 -4.80
C PRO A 569 -0.78 -0.66 -3.86
N ILE A 570 -0.07 -1.20 -2.85
CA ILE A 570 -0.62 -2.07 -1.81
C ILE A 570 -1.67 -1.30 -0.99
N LEU A 571 -1.39 -0.04 -0.64
CA LEU A 571 -2.34 0.82 0.05
C LEU A 571 -3.63 1.00 -0.75
N VAL A 572 -3.51 1.26 -2.06
CA VAL A 572 -4.67 1.48 -2.93
C VAL A 572 -5.48 0.20 -3.16
N SER A 573 -4.81 -0.96 -3.29
CA SER A 573 -5.49 -2.20 -3.65
C SER A 573 -5.99 -3.04 -2.48
N LEU A 574 -5.36 -2.94 -1.29
CA LEU A 574 -5.59 -3.85 -0.17
C LEU A 574 -6.26 -3.23 1.04
N VAL A 575 -6.11 -1.91 1.21
CA VAL A 575 -6.52 -1.22 2.44
C VAL A 575 -7.74 -0.38 2.15
N SER A 576 -8.88 -0.81 2.71
CA SER A 576 -10.14 -0.08 2.61
C SER A 576 -10.10 1.10 3.55
N LYS A 577 -10.45 2.28 3.03
CA LYS A 577 -10.59 3.51 3.81
C LYS A 577 -12.01 3.58 4.32
N ASP A 578 -12.16 3.64 5.62
CA ASP A 578 -13.45 3.87 6.24
C ASP A 578 -13.34 5.09 7.16
N SER A 579 -13.91 6.21 6.72
CA SER A 579 -13.96 7.44 7.52
C SER A 579 -14.83 7.27 8.76
N SER A 580 -15.85 6.40 8.68
CA SER A 580 -16.73 6.09 9.79
C SER A 580 -16.12 5.16 10.83
N MET A 581 -14.88 4.66 10.69
CA MET A 581 -14.26 3.87 11.77
C MET A 581 -13.63 4.72 12.89
N LEU A 582 -13.40 6.03 12.69
CA LEU A 582 -12.60 6.84 13.63
C LEU A 582 -13.02 8.32 13.79
N ASP A 583 -14.10 8.79 13.16
CA ASP A 583 -14.57 10.19 13.26
C ASP A 583 -15.53 10.46 14.46
N GLY A 584 -15.82 9.47 15.31
CA GLY A 584 -16.76 9.59 16.45
C GLY A 584 -16.25 10.33 17.71
N LEU A 585 -15.02 10.88 17.71
CA LEU A 585 -14.40 11.48 18.91
C LEU A 585 -15.06 12.78 19.40
N GLU A 586 -15.97 13.40 18.65
CA GLU A 586 -16.63 14.65 19.07
C GLU A 586 -17.56 14.43 20.29
N ASP A 587 -18.03 13.20 20.54
CA ASP A 587 -19.02 12.90 21.59
C ASP A 587 -18.42 12.60 22.99
N ALA A 588 -17.09 12.45 23.10
CA ALA A 588 -16.39 12.08 24.35
C ALA A 588 -15.43 13.16 24.92
N SER A 589 -15.30 14.33 24.27
CA SER A 589 -14.33 15.37 24.68
C SER A 589 -14.53 15.83 26.12
N THR A 590 -15.77 15.94 26.59
CA THR A 590 -16.07 16.39 27.96
C THR A 590 -15.57 15.40 29.00
N GLU A 591 -15.84 14.10 28.83
CA GLU A 591 -15.34 13.07 29.74
C GLU A 591 -13.82 12.96 29.76
N MET A 592 -13.16 13.18 28.62
CA MET A 592 -11.70 13.21 28.54
C MET A 592 -11.11 14.43 29.28
N ASP A 593 -11.72 15.61 29.14
CA ASP A 593 -11.27 16.81 29.83
C ASP A 593 -11.44 16.69 31.35
N GLU A 594 -12.54 16.08 31.82
CA GLU A 594 -12.74 15.74 33.24
C GLU A 594 -11.68 14.77 33.76
N ALA A 595 -11.33 13.73 32.98
CA ALA A 595 -10.29 12.78 33.34
C ALA A 595 -8.93 13.46 33.47
N LYS A 596 -8.56 14.33 32.51
CA LYS A 596 -7.32 15.11 32.53
C LYS A 596 -7.25 16.10 33.69
N ALA A 597 -8.35 16.79 33.99
CA ALA A 597 -8.41 17.69 35.13
C ALA A 597 -8.18 16.94 36.45
N ARG A 598 -8.84 15.80 36.63
CA ARG A 598 -8.67 14.97 37.83
C ARG A 598 -7.28 14.34 37.92
N LEU A 599 -6.68 13.97 36.79
CA LEU A 599 -5.30 13.50 36.71
C LEU A 599 -4.31 14.60 37.13
N HIS A 600 -4.54 15.84 36.71
CA HIS A 600 -3.77 17.02 37.14
C HIS A 600 -3.86 17.22 38.65
N GLU A 601 -5.07 17.16 39.20
CA GLU A 601 -5.27 17.25 40.64
C GLU A 601 -4.52 16.15 41.40
N ILE A 602 -4.51 14.90 40.93
CA ILE A 602 -3.80 13.80 41.61
C ILE A 602 -2.28 14.02 41.63
N ILE A 603 -1.69 14.41 40.50
CA ILE A 603 -0.24 14.62 40.39
C ILE A 603 0.20 15.76 41.32
N ILE A 604 -0.55 16.86 41.34
CA ILE A 604 -0.25 18.05 42.16
C ILE A 604 -0.63 17.84 43.64
N SER A 605 -1.72 17.14 43.95
CA SER A 605 -2.14 16.89 45.34
C SER A 605 -1.24 15.87 46.07
N SER A 606 -0.51 15.02 45.34
CA SER A 606 0.58 14.20 45.91
C SER A 606 1.67 15.06 46.59
N GLU A 607 1.77 16.33 46.23
CA GLU A 607 2.67 17.31 46.85
C GLU A 607 2.19 17.75 48.26
N LYS A 608 0.86 17.76 48.50
CA LYS A 608 0.24 18.16 49.78
C LYS A 608 0.05 17.01 50.77
N ALA A 609 0.05 15.76 50.31
CA ALA A 609 -0.16 14.58 51.14
C ALA A 609 1.09 14.10 51.92
N LYS A 610 2.19 14.88 51.92
CA LYS A 610 3.42 14.57 52.68
C LYS A 610 3.27 14.57 54.22
N ASN A 611 2.09 14.89 54.75
CA ASN A 611 1.83 14.92 56.21
C ASN A 611 1.00 13.75 56.76
N THR A 612 0.78 12.69 55.98
CA THR A 612 0.13 11.46 56.47
C THR A 612 0.95 10.25 56.09
N GLU A 613 1.55 9.61 57.10
CA GLU A 613 2.25 8.33 56.97
C GLU A 613 1.27 7.24 56.55
N GLY A 614 1.26 6.94 55.25
CA GLY A 614 0.58 5.79 54.68
C GLY A 614 0.89 5.69 53.18
N PRO A 615 1.16 4.50 52.63
CA PRO A 615 1.27 4.36 51.19
C PRO A 615 -0.10 4.72 50.61
N VAL A 616 -0.16 5.75 49.75
CA VAL A 616 -1.37 6.05 49.00
C VAL A 616 -1.51 4.96 47.95
N GLU A 617 -2.08 3.82 48.34
CA GLU A 617 -2.56 2.82 47.40
C GLU A 617 -3.68 3.46 46.59
N PHE A 618 -3.45 3.63 45.30
CA PHE A 618 -4.47 4.05 44.35
C PHE A 618 -5.21 2.79 43.87
N PRO A 619 -6.38 2.41 44.44
CA PRO A 619 -6.99 1.08 44.27
C PRO A 619 -7.72 0.86 42.93
N TRP A 620 -7.48 1.73 41.96
CA TRP A 620 -8.31 1.99 40.78
C TRP A 620 -7.57 1.91 39.44
N MET A 621 -6.29 1.52 39.47
CA MET A 621 -5.40 1.36 38.31
C MET A 621 -5.26 -0.15 38.00
N VAL A 622 -6.33 -0.75 37.50
CA VAL A 622 -6.55 -2.22 37.40
C VAL A 622 -5.65 -2.90 36.34
N ASP A 623 -4.84 -2.13 35.61
CA ASP A 623 -4.03 -2.54 34.45
C ASP A 623 -2.52 -2.29 34.62
N GLY A 624 -2.05 -1.88 35.81
CA GLY A 624 -0.63 -1.57 36.05
C GLY A 624 -0.16 -0.21 35.53
N ALA A 625 -1.06 0.61 34.95
CA ALA A 625 -0.79 1.94 34.42
C ALA A 625 -0.88 3.02 35.51
N GLY A 626 -0.05 2.87 36.55
CA GLY A 626 -0.07 3.75 37.71
C GLY A 626 0.73 5.04 37.56
N LEU A 627 0.26 6.13 38.18
CA LEU A 627 1.13 7.30 38.37
C LEU A 627 2.24 6.95 39.38
N PRO A 628 3.49 7.38 39.12
CA PRO A 628 4.59 7.14 40.04
C PRO A 628 4.39 7.93 41.35
N ALA A 629 4.75 7.35 42.49
CA ALA A 629 4.59 8.00 43.80
C ALA A 629 5.36 9.34 43.92
N ASN A 630 6.42 9.52 43.13
CA ASN A 630 7.21 10.75 43.04
C ASN A 630 6.87 11.62 41.83
N ALA A 631 5.68 11.48 41.21
CA ALA A 631 5.28 12.23 40.01
C ALA A 631 5.50 13.76 40.14
N SER A 632 5.14 14.34 41.30
CA SER A 632 5.33 15.76 41.60
C SER A 632 6.80 16.19 41.59
N GLN A 633 7.74 15.31 41.95
CA GLN A 633 9.18 15.57 41.94
C GLN A 633 9.80 15.38 40.55
N LEU A 634 9.20 14.50 39.73
CA LEU A 634 9.64 14.23 38.37
C LEU A 634 9.28 15.38 37.41
N LEU A 635 8.19 16.11 37.65
CA LEU A 635 7.76 17.25 36.83
C LEU A 635 8.82 18.38 36.74
N PRO A 636 9.34 18.93 37.86
CA PRO A 636 10.43 19.92 37.80
C PRO A 636 11.70 19.37 37.15
N LYS A 637 12.03 18.10 37.40
CA LYS A 637 13.18 17.44 36.77
C LYS A 637 13.02 17.36 35.26
N MET A 638 11.83 16.99 34.77
CA MET A 638 11.50 16.94 33.35
C MET A 638 11.60 18.33 32.71
N ALA A 639 11.08 19.39 33.35
CA ALA A 639 11.19 20.74 32.81
C ALA A 639 12.64 21.24 32.74
N LYS A 640 13.44 20.99 33.79
CA LYS A 640 14.87 21.33 33.80
C LYS A 640 15.63 20.63 32.68
N LEU A 641 15.44 19.31 32.53
CA LEU A 641 16.09 18.53 31.48
C LEU A 641 15.60 18.93 30.08
N THR A 642 14.32 19.27 29.92
CA THR A 642 13.78 19.81 28.66
C THR A 642 14.50 21.10 28.27
N LYS A 643 14.68 22.03 29.21
CA LYS A 643 15.40 23.30 29.00
C LYS A 643 16.88 23.10 28.62
N GLU A 644 17.54 22.12 29.23
CA GLU A 644 18.92 21.73 28.90
C GLU A 644 19.03 21.23 27.46
N VAL A 645 18.14 20.32 27.05
CA VAL A 645 18.09 19.83 25.66
C VAL A 645 17.78 20.97 24.68
N THR A 646 16.79 21.83 24.98
CA THR A 646 16.46 22.99 24.14
C THR A 646 17.67 23.90 23.93
N SER A 647 18.45 24.15 24.99
CA SER A 647 19.63 25.02 24.94
C SER A 647 20.72 24.46 24.01
N GLN A 648 20.95 23.14 24.04
CA GLN A 648 21.89 22.48 23.14
C GLN A 648 21.42 22.53 21.68
N VAL A 649 20.13 22.27 21.42
CA VAL A 649 19.57 22.32 20.06
C VAL A 649 19.59 23.75 19.52
N LYS A 650 19.43 24.77 20.38
CA LYS A 650 19.57 26.18 19.99
C LYS A 650 20.95 26.48 19.40
N LEU A 651 22.02 26.03 20.07
CA LEU A 651 23.40 26.22 19.62
C LEU A 651 23.65 25.53 18.27
N LEU A 652 23.07 24.35 18.05
CA LEU A 652 23.16 23.65 16.77
C LEU A 652 22.44 24.42 15.64
N ALA A 653 21.28 25.00 15.93
CA ALA A 653 20.54 25.82 14.97
C ALA A 653 21.27 27.12 14.61
N GLU A 654 21.89 27.78 15.59
CA GLU A 654 22.68 28.99 15.37
C GLU A 654 23.96 28.68 14.56
N GLY A 655 24.64 27.56 14.83
CA GLY A 655 25.80 27.13 14.06
C GLY A 655 25.49 26.72 12.60
N GLU A 656 24.29 26.19 12.33
CA GLU A 656 23.83 25.91 10.96
C GLU A 656 23.60 27.21 10.17
N ASP A 657 22.94 28.20 10.78
CA ASP A 657 22.71 29.53 10.21
C ASP A 657 24.05 30.22 9.85
N GLU A 658 25.06 30.15 10.74
CA GLU A 658 26.39 30.73 10.51
C GLU A 658 27.15 30.05 9.35
N ARG A 659 27.09 28.71 9.27
CA ARG A 659 27.71 27.95 8.16
C ARG A 659 27.06 28.23 6.82
N LEU A 660 25.73 28.37 6.79
CA LEU A 660 24.97 28.74 5.59
C LEU A 660 25.26 30.18 5.15
N ALA A 661 25.46 31.10 6.09
CA ALA A 661 25.87 32.47 5.80
C ALA A 661 27.29 32.56 5.19
N LEU A 662 28.20 31.67 5.59
CA LEU A 662 29.59 31.63 5.11
C LEU A 662 29.76 30.96 3.73
N THR A 663 28.83 30.11 3.30
CA THR A 663 28.93 29.30 2.06
C THR A 663 28.16 29.89 0.87
N SER A 664 28.04 31.23 0.80
CA SER A 664 27.21 31.99 -0.16
C SER A 664 27.52 31.83 -1.67
N THR A 665 28.26 30.80 -2.09
CA THR A 665 28.49 30.42 -3.49
C THR A 665 28.20 28.96 -3.83
N PHE A 666 27.68 28.14 -2.92
CA PHE A 666 27.20 26.80 -3.28
C PHE A 666 25.73 26.81 -3.70
N SER A 667 25.51 26.40 -4.95
CA SER A 667 24.25 26.24 -5.66
C SER A 667 23.06 25.92 -4.77
N LYS A 668 21.98 26.68 -4.97
CA LYS A 668 20.60 26.31 -4.63
C LYS A 668 20.42 24.82 -4.90
N TYR A 669 20.02 24.08 -3.86
CA TYR A 669 19.25 22.84 -3.90
C TYR A 669 19.54 21.92 -5.09
N ASP A 670 20.23 20.81 -4.84
CA ASP A 670 20.35 19.73 -5.81
C ASP A 670 18.95 19.11 -6.06
N GLN A 671 18.29 19.67 -7.07
CA GLN A 671 16.91 19.46 -7.50
C GLN A 671 16.72 18.15 -8.30
N ALA A 672 17.62 17.18 -8.21
CA ALA A 672 17.59 16.04 -9.13
C ALA A 672 18.01 14.68 -8.55
N LYS A 673 17.49 14.25 -7.38
CA LYS A 673 17.30 12.80 -7.08
C LYS A 673 16.49 12.42 -5.82
N ALA A 674 15.46 13.18 -5.45
CA ALA A 674 14.55 12.81 -4.36
C ALA A 674 13.46 11.79 -4.78
N LEU A 675 13.81 10.81 -5.60
CA LEU A 675 12.93 9.71 -6.00
C LEU A 675 13.02 8.59 -4.95
N GLY A 676 12.25 8.71 -3.87
CA GLY A 676 11.79 7.56 -3.06
C GLY A 676 12.84 6.61 -2.49
N LYS A 677 14.10 7.04 -2.28
CA LYS A 677 15.14 6.18 -1.72
C LYS A 677 15.06 6.09 -0.20
N THR A 678 15.15 4.86 0.29
CA THR A 678 15.26 4.47 1.70
C THR A 678 16.54 5.01 2.39
N THR A 679 17.51 5.51 1.62
CA THR A 679 18.86 5.89 2.07
C THR A 679 19.04 7.37 2.42
N ILE A 680 17.99 8.19 2.36
CA ILE A 680 18.08 9.65 2.62
C ILE A 680 18.53 9.93 4.05
N ASP A 681 17.94 9.24 5.04
CA ASP A 681 18.29 9.47 6.44
C ASP A 681 19.74 9.05 6.73
N VAL A 682 20.27 8.02 6.06
CA VAL A 682 21.67 7.60 6.21
C VAL A 682 22.65 8.70 5.79
N ALA A 683 22.39 9.35 4.65
CA ALA A 683 23.23 10.45 4.17
C ALA A 683 23.15 11.67 5.09
N ARG A 684 21.97 11.97 5.65
CA ARG A 684 21.78 13.07 6.61
C ARG A 684 22.48 12.80 7.94
N ILE A 685 22.35 11.59 8.49
CA ILE A 685 23.07 11.17 9.71
C ILE A 685 24.58 11.32 9.49
N ALA A 686 25.10 10.84 8.35
CA ALA A 686 26.51 10.97 8.01
C ALA A 686 26.97 12.45 7.89
N ALA A 687 26.07 13.34 7.46
CA ALA A 687 26.31 14.79 7.41
C ALA A 687 26.10 15.50 8.76
N GLY A 688 25.75 14.78 9.83
CA GLY A 688 25.48 15.36 11.15
C GLY A 688 24.16 16.12 11.25
N LEU A 689 23.22 15.91 10.31
CA LEU A 689 21.94 16.61 10.26
C LEU A 689 20.82 15.78 10.93
N PRO A 690 19.72 16.41 11.39
CA PRO A 690 18.58 15.67 11.94
C PRO A 690 17.87 14.79 10.90
N CYS A 691 17.35 13.65 11.35
CA CYS A 691 16.58 12.68 10.56
C CYS A 691 15.17 13.17 10.20
N GLY A 692 14.56 12.55 9.18
CA GLY A 692 13.15 12.80 8.82
C GLY A 692 12.94 14.11 8.05
N SER A 693 14.00 14.65 7.44
CA SER A 693 14.04 15.96 6.76
C SER A 693 13.90 17.19 7.68
N GLU A 694 13.85 17.02 9.00
CA GLU A 694 13.84 18.11 9.98
C GLU A 694 15.17 18.90 9.92
N SER A 695 15.12 20.24 9.94
CA SER A 695 16.31 21.10 10.09
C SER A 695 16.57 21.42 11.56
N PHE A 696 17.76 21.92 11.93
CA PHE A 696 18.01 22.29 13.33
C PHE A 696 17.08 23.43 13.79
N LEU A 697 16.69 24.33 12.88
CA LEU A 697 15.68 25.36 13.18
C LEU A 697 14.33 24.74 13.59
N LEU A 698 13.85 23.72 12.87
CA LEU A 698 12.59 23.06 13.18
C LEU A 698 12.68 22.22 14.46
N MET A 699 13.81 21.54 14.65
CA MET A 699 14.10 20.80 15.88
C MET A 699 14.13 21.73 17.10
N PHE A 700 14.78 22.90 16.99
CA PHE A 700 14.80 23.92 18.04
C PHE A 700 13.40 24.45 18.32
N ALA A 701 12.63 24.79 17.28
CA ALA A 701 11.27 25.29 17.45
C ALA A 701 10.37 24.25 18.15
N ARG A 702 10.55 22.96 17.88
CA ARG A 702 9.87 21.86 18.57
C ARG A 702 10.24 21.82 20.06
N TRP A 703 11.53 21.77 20.39
CA TRP A 703 12.00 21.72 21.79
C TRP A 703 11.65 22.97 22.60
N ARG A 704 11.83 24.17 22.01
CA ARG A 704 11.44 25.45 22.62
C ARG A 704 9.96 25.54 22.93
N LYS A 705 9.12 25.00 22.05
CA LYS A 705 7.68 24.94 22.28
C LYS A 705 7.36 24.01 23.46
N LEU A 706 7.98 22.82 23.53
CA LEU A 706 7.79 21.90 24.65
C LEU A 706 8.24 22.53 25.98
N GLU A 707 9.40 23.20 26.00
CA GLU A 707 9.88 23.91 27.17
C GLU A 707 8.86 24.93 27.68
N ARG A 708 8.33 25.78 26.79
CA ARG A 708 7.37 26.83 27.14
C ARG A 708 6.00 26.28 27.51
N ASP A 709 5.51 25.29 26.79
CA ASP A 709 4.16 24.77 26.95
C ASP A 709 4.09 23.83 28.19
N LEU A 710 5.18 23.13 28.52
CA LEU A 710 5.25 22.22 29.69
C LEU A 710 5.21 22.97 31.03
N TYR A 711 5.93 24.09 31.15
CA TYR A 711 6.05 24.83 32.40
C TYR A 711 5.88 26.33 32.19
N ASN A 712 4.83 26.89 32.81
CA ASN A 712 4.56 28.31 32.76
C ASN A 712 5.29 29.03 33.91
N GLU A 713 6.46 29.60 33.61
CA GLU A 713 7.29 30.33 34.60
C GLU A 713 6.53 31.49 35.28
N ARG A 714 5.59 32.15 34.58
CA ARG A 714 4.82 33.28 35.14
C ARG A 714 3.74 32.85 36.13
N LYS A 715 3.20 31.65 35.96
CA LYS A 715 2.10 31.10 36.79
C LYS A 715 2.56 30.00 37.73
N ASP A 716 3.84 29.64 37.71
CA ASP A 716 4.43 28.51 38.43
C ASP A 716 3.57 27.24 38.31
N ARG A 717 3.22 26.88 37.07
CA ARG A 717 2.26 25.81 36.78
C ARG A 717 2.75 24.90 35.66
N PHE A 718 2.69 23.59 35.93
CA PHE A 718 2.92 22.55 34.94
C PHE A 718 1.66 22.21 34.15
N ASP A 719 1.81 22.03 32.84
CA ASP A 719 0.81 21.46 31.96
C ASP A 719 1.14 19.99 31.68
N ILE A 720 0.48 19.09 32.41
CA ILE A 720 0.70 17.64 32.30
C ILE A 720 0.29 17.09 30.92
N THR A 721 -0.54 17.81 30.17
CA THR A 721 -0.96 17.39 28.82
C THR A 721 0.18 17.42 27.81
N GLN A 722 1.32 18.05 28.17
CA GLN A 722 2.53 18.05 27.37
C GLN A 722 3.46 16.85 27.65
N ILE A 723 3.22 16.06 28.71
CA ILE A 723 4.03 14.87 29.04
C ILE A 723 4.11 13.89 27.85
N PRO A 724 3.01 13.53 27.16
CA PRO A 724 3.08 12.66 26.00
C PRO A 724 3.92 13.24 24.86
N ASP A 725 3.81 14.55 24.61
CA ASP A 725 4.55 15.25 23.55
C ASP A 725 6.07 15.32 23.85
N VAL A 726 6.46 15.48 25.11
CA VAL A 726 7.86 15.40 25.58
C VAL A 726 8.39 13.98 25.42
N TYR A 727 7.65 12.98 25.91
CA TYR A 727 8.02 11.57 25.77
C TYR A 727 8.23 11.18 24.30
N ASP A 728 7.29 11.54 23.43
CA ASP A 728 7.35 11.24 22.00
C ASP A 728 8.55 11.91 21.32
N SER A 729 8.86 13.15 21.70
CA SER A 729 10.01 13.88 21.17
C SER A 729 11.34 13.26 21.63
N CYS A 730 11.43 12.89 22.91
CA CYS A 730 12.60 12.19 23.45
C CYS A 730 12.83 10.86 22.75
N LYS A 731 11.77 10.06 22.61
CA LYS A 731 11.81 8.75 21.96
C LYS A 731 12.29 8.86 20.52
N TYR A 732 11.74 9.82 19.77
CA TYR A 732 12.13 10.06 18.38
C TYR A 732 13.60 10.46 18.28
N ASP A 733 14.05 11.41 19.10
CA ASP A 733 15.43 11.89 19.03
C ASP A 733 16.45 10.86 19.52
N LEU A 734 16.12 10.01 20.50
CA LEU A 734 16.98 8.88 20.88
C LEU A 734 17.04 7.80 19.80
N LEU A 735 15.94 7.52 19.11
CA LEU A 735 15.90 6.46 18.11
C LEU A 735 16.54 6.88 16.78
N HIS A 736 16.31 8.13 16.36
CA HIS A 736 16.67 8.61 15.03
C HIS A 736 17.77 9.66 15.02
N ASN A 737 17.99 10.37 16.15
CA ASN A 737 18.95 11.48 16.24
C ASN A 737 20.05 11.24 17.29
N ALA A 738 20.32 9.98 17.66
CA ALA A 738 21.35 9.62 18.63
C ALA A 738 22.74 10.17 18.27
N HIS A 739 23.04 10.31 16.97
CA HIS A 739 24.29 10.86 16.46
C HIS A 739 24.53 12.32 16.87
N LEU A 740 23.50 13.06 17.28
CA LEU A 740 23.62 14.43 17.77
C LEU A 740 24.21 14.52 19.19
N ASN A 741 24.26 13.41 19.94
CA ASN A 741 24.85 13.31 21.27
C ASN A 741 24.34 14.36 22.27
N LEU A 742 23.03 14.63 22.27
CA LEU A 742 22.39 15.59 23.17
C LEU A 742 22.48 15.11 24.63
N LYS A 743 23.21 15.86 25.46
CA LYS A 743 23.43 15.53 26.87
C LYS A 743 22.12 15.65 27.64
N GLY A 744 21.84 14.69 28.52
CA GLY A 744 20.63 14.67 29.33
C GLY A 744 19.38 14.14 28.61
N LEU A 745 19.41 13.89 27.29
CA LEU A 745 18.26 13.38 26.54
C LEU A 745 17.83 11.97 27.00
N GLU A 746 18.78 11.08 27.30
CA GLU A 746 18.48 9.74 27.81
C GLU A 746 17.84 9.80 29.21
N GLU A 747 18.33 10.69 30.07
CA GLU A 747 17.76 10.91 31.40
C GLU A 747 16.36 11.52 31.29
N LEU A 748 16.18 12.49 30.39
CA LEU A 748 14.89 13.11 30.10
C LEU A 748 13.89 12.06 29.62
N PHE A 749 14.30 11.18 28.71
CA PHE A 749 13.46 10.08 28.23
C PHE A 749 13.02 9.16 29.36
N LYS A 750 13.92 8.76 30.26
CA LYS A 750 13.57 7.90 31.42
C LYS A 750 12.53 8.58 32.32
N VAL A 751 12.72 9.87 32.62
CA VAL A 751 11.76 10.66 33.42
C VAL A 751 10.41 10.80 32.70
N ALA A 752 10.44 11.17 31.42
CA ALA A 752 9.24 11.36 30.61
C ALA A 752 8.48 10.05 30.42
N GLN A 753 9.17 8.92 30.25
CA GLN A 753 8.57 7.59 30.13
C GLN A 753 7.81 7.21 31.39
N ILE A 754 8.44 7.34 32.56
CA ILE A 754 7.81 7.02 33.85
C ILE A 754 6.52 7.83 34.07
N LEU A 755 6.53 9.12 33.71
CA LEU A 755 5.34 9.97 33.77
C LEU A 755 4.31 9.59 32.69
N ALA A 756 4.75 9.35 31.46
CA ALA A 756 3.88 9.03 30.32
C ALA A 756 3.17 7.68 30.47
N ASP A 757 3.82 6.66 31.04
CA ASP A 757 3.24 5.35 31.31
C ASP A 757 2.05 5.43 32.28
N GLY A 758 2.06 6.42 33.19
CA GLY A 758 0.92 6.72 34.06
C GLY A 758 -0.08 7.72 33.44
N VAL A 759 0.38 8.70 32.67
CA VAL A 759 -0.51 9.76 32.14
C VAL A 759 -1.30 9.28 30.93
N ILE A 760 -0.63 8.74 29.90
CA ILE A 760 -1.26 8.40 28.60
C ILE A 760 -2.47 7.46 28.76
N PRO A 761 -2.40 6.36 29.53
CA PRO A 761 -3.54 5.43 29.65
C PRO A 761 -4.73 6.00 30.44
N ASN A 762 -4.49 7.05 31.24
CA ASN A 762 -5.45 7.63 32.15
C ASN A 762 -6.08 8.94 31.62
N GLU A 763 -5.51 9.55 30.56
CA GLU A 763 -6.14 10.66 29.83
C GLU A 763 -7.47 10.28 29.15
N TYR A 764 -7.70 8.98 28.92
CA TYR A 764 -8.91 8.41 28.32
C TYR A 764 -9.81 7.74 29.37
N GLY A 765 -9.74 8.22 30.62
CA GLY A 765 -10.50 7.73 31.76
C GLY A 765 -9.59 7.13 32.83
N ILE A 766 -9.79 7.56 34.08
CA ILE A 766 -8.94 7.17 35.22
C ILE A 766 -9.47 5.96 36.00
N ASN A 767 -10.57 5.36 35.56
CA ASN A 767 -11.13 4.12 36.10
C ASN A 767 -11.87 3.33 35.03
N PRO A 768 -12.14 2.02 35.25
CA PRO A 768 -12.78 1.17 34.24
C PRO A 768 -14.13 1.68 33.73
N LYS A 769 -14.96 2.31 34.58
CA LYS A 769 -16.26 2.86 34.17
C LYS A 769 -16.11 4.05 33.24
N GLN A 770 -15.18 4.95 33.54
CA GLN A 770 -14.88 6.09 32.66
C GLN A 770 -14.25 5.63 31.34
N LYS A 771 -13.28 4.70 31.37
CA LYS A 771 -12.67 4.12 30.16
C LYS A 771 -13.73 3.47 29.28
N LEU A 772 -14.65 2.68 29.86
CA LEU A 772 -15.76 2.07 29.13
C LEU A 772 -16.72 3.13 28.58
N LYS A 773 -17.07 4.16 29.36
CA LYS A 773 -17.96 5.24 28.92
C LYS A 773 -17.38 6.00 27.73
N ILE A 774 -16.12 6.41 27.83
CA ILE A 774 -15.37 7.10 26.75
C ILE A 774 -15.31 6.17 25.53
N GLY A 775 -14.81 4.94 25.70
CA GLY A 775 -14.69 3.97 24.60
C GLY A 775 -16.03 3.60 23.96
N SER A 776 -17.12 3.55 24.72
CA SER A 776 -18.46 3.27 24.18
C SER A 776 -19.00 4.42 23.34
N LYS A 777 -18.77 5.68 23.74
CA LYS A 777 -19.14 6.85 22.94
C LYS A 777 -18.30 6.92 21.66
N ASP A 778 -17.02 6.60 21.76
CA ASP A 778 -16.11 6.58 20.61
C ASP A 778 -16.41 5.43 19.63
N ALA A 779 -16.96 4.30 20.11
CA ALA A 779 -17.28 3.13 19.30
C ALA A 779 -18.71 3.09 18.75
N TYR A 780 -19.71 3.62 19.47
CA TYR A 780 -21.13 3.58 19.05
C TYR A 780 -21.46 4.53 17.88
N GLY A 781 -20.58 5.46 17.52
CA GLY A 781 -20.71 6.21 16.27
C GLY A 781 -20.45 5.38 15.00
N ASN A 782 -19.93 4.15 15.15
CA ASN A 782 -19.26 3.39 14.08
C ASN A 782 -19.79 1.95 13.89
N LEU A 783 -20.87 1.57 14.59
CA LEU A 783 -21.67 0.34 14.40
C LEU A 783 -23.10 0.76 14.06
#